data_AF-A0A3E2H988-F1
#
_entry.id   AF-A0A3E2H988-F1
#
_cell.length_a   1.000
_cell.length_b   1.000
_cell.length_c   1.000
_cell.angle_alpha   90.00
_cell.angle_beta   90.00
_cell.angle_gamma   90.00
#
_symmetry.space_group_name_H-M   'P 1'
#
loop_
_entity.id
_entity.type
_entity.pdbx_description
1 polymer ?
#
loop_
_entity_poly.entity_id
_entity_poly.type
_entity_poly.pdbx_seq_one_letter_code
_entity_poly.pdbx_strand_id
1 'polypeptide(L)'
;MFSKALRTSCSAPLRRSVISRASIAKRTVTTDAASAHAEAVPEEDDKPFQVTLSDESFETYELDPPPYALNTTKKELKKMYYDMVQIRRMEMSADRLYKEKKIRGFCHLSTGQEAVAVGIEHSLTKEDDVITSYRCHGFALMRGGTVKSIIGELLGRREGIAYGKGGSMHMFSKGFYGGNGIVGAQVPVGAGLAFAHKYQDKKTATVCLYGDGASNQGQVFEAFNMAKLWNLPVLFGCENNKYGMGTAANRSSALTDYYKRGQYIPGLKVNGMDVLAVKAAVKYGKEWTESGHGPLVLEYVTYRYGGHSMSDPGTTYRTREEIQRMRSTQDPIAGLKQKLLEWNVCSEDELKNIDKEARAEVDKEVAEAEAMLAPEPTPRILFEDIYFSTVLKLALEVRFRARTMQVPLWIFIAAIAIALSWHEMASILFQRAVPTLSEALSTTIRGSPALLRLTRLAPQFPFISSLTPQSSTFNILNNQQRAYASSAKMAGPVSSATLEAIIKNRRTYYALDKSSTISNDKIQEIVKNAVLHVPSSFNFQPVRVVVLFGAEHDKFWEAVKAALKPLVPDATAWAASEARVNGFKAGYGSVLFFESKKVTQAQQEKFPLYAAKFPLWTAQSDAMHQYAVWLGLEAEGLGANLQHYNPLIDEFVQKTWGIDADWELNAQLVFGTPIAGKGPAEKQFQPLEDRYKVFGAIRSLEGGHGAKNLIAKALLS
;
A
#
# COMPACT_ATOMS: atom_id res chain seq x y z
N MET A 1 21.84 53.60 58.31
CA MET A 1 20.50 53.40 58.91
C MET A 1 19.99 52.04 58.43
N PHE A 2 20.38 50.94 59.07
CA PHE A 2 19.60 50.16 60.05
C PHE A 2 18.16 49.86 59.64
N SER A 3 17.90 48.61 59.22
CA SER A 3 17.09 47.68 60.03
C SER A 3 17.30 46.23 59.55
N LYS A 4 17.82 45.41 60.47
CA LYS A 4 17.91 43.93 60.39
C LYS A 4 16.81 43.37 61.28
N ALA A 5 16.13 42.32 60.83
CA ALA A 5 15.45 41.38 61.72
C ALA A 5 15.88 39.96 61.35
N LEU A 6 16.81 39.41 62.15
CA LEU A 6 17.14 38.00 62.22
C LEU A 6 16.30 37.39 63.35
N ARG A 7 15.64 36.26 63.09
CA ARG A 7 15.28 35.31 64.14
C ARG A 7 15.83 33.94 63.79
N THR A 8 16.63 33.44 64.73
CA THR A 8 17.22 32.12 64.84
C THR A 8 16.17 31.07 65.19
N SER A 9 16.35 29.83 64.72
CA SER A 9 15.81 28.64 65.39
C SER A 9 16.87 27.55 65.48
N CYS A 10 17.13 27.14 66.71
CA CYS A 10 18.03 26.07 67.11
C CYS A 10 17.37 24.68 66.90
N SER A 11 18.22 23.67 66.66
CA SER A 11 18.01 22.20 66.62
C SER A 11 17.18 21.64 67.80
N ALA A 12 16.51 20.48 67.82
CA ALA A 12 16.57 19.14 67.17
C ALA A 12 15.18 18.42 67.42
N PRO A 13 14.91 17.10 67.18
CA PRO A 13 15.74 15.99 66.72
C PRO A 13 15.14 15.07 65.62
N LEU A 14 16.01 14.20 65.08
CA LEU A 14 15.72 13.08 64.19
C LEU A 14 14.65 12.12 64.74
N ARG A 15 13.55 11.96 64.00
CA ARG A 15 12.68 10.77 64.10
C ARG A 15 12.87 9.89 62.87
N ARG A 16 13.35 8.69 63.14
CA ARG A 16 13.58 7.58 62.21
C ARG A 16 12.22 7.03 61.77
N SER A 17 11.69 7.45 60.61
CA SER A 17 10.61 6.70 59.96
C SER A 17 11.23 5.56 59.17
N VAL A 18 11.13 4.35 59.70
CA VAL A 18 11.38 3.13 58.94
C VAL A 18 10.28 3.03 57.88
N ILE A 19 10.50 3.63 56.71
CA ILE A 19 9.72 3.31 55.53
C ILE A 19 10.26 1.96 55.06
N SER A 20 9.47 0.92 55.30
CA SER A 20 9.58 -0.37 54.65
C SER A 20 9.93 -0.14 53.17
N ARG A 21 11.14 -0.51 52.76
CA ARG A 21 11.45 -0.72 51.35
C ARG A 21 10.71 -1.99 50.91
N ALA A 22 9.40 -1.87 50.72
CA ALA A 22 8.71 -2.76 49.80
C ALA A 22 9.36 -2.48 48.43
N SER A 23 10.13 -3.44 47.94
CA SER A 23 10.52 -3.45 46.55
C SER A 23 9.24 -3.38 45.73
N ILE A 24 8.93 -2.22 45.17
CA ILE A 24 7.95 -2.11 44.10
C ILE A 24 8.60 -2.84 42.93
N ALA A 25 8.42 -4.16 42.88
CA ALA A 25 8.66 -4.93 41.67
C ALA A 25 7.80 -4.26 40.60
N LYS A 26 8.42 -3.70 39.57
CA LYS A 26 7.69 -3.24 38.39
C LYS A 26 7.03 -4.48 37.78
N ARG A 27 5.76 -4.70 38.10
CA ARG A 27 4.92 -5.75 37.52
C ARG A 27 4.90 -5.53 36.02
N THR A 28 5.31 -6.53 35.25
CA THR A 28 5.38 -6.47 33.79
C THR A 28 4.40 -7.48 33.25
N VAL A 29 3.64 -7.12 32.21
CA VAL A 29 2.69 -8.05 31.58
C VAL A 29 3.41 -9.34 31.16
N THR A 30 2.90 -10.46 31.65
CA THR A 30 3.38 -11.80 31.33
C THR A 30 2.80 -12.29 30.00
N THR A 31 3.34 -13.41 29.50
CA THR A 31 2.76 -14.17 28.39
C THR A 31 2.16 -15.50 28.87
N ASP A 32 1.99 -15.68 30.18
CA ASP A 32 1.48 -16.92 30.76
C ASP A 32 0.00 -17.09 30.39
N ALA A 33 -0.28 -18.08 29.55
CA ALA A 33 -1.63 -18.39 29.08
C ALA A 33 -2.51 -19.06 30.15
N ALA A 34 -1.93 -19.54 31.26
CA ALA A 34 -2.60 -20.25 32.35
C ALA A 34 -2.56 -19.45 33.66
N SER A 35 -2.77 -18.13 33.58
CA SER A 35 -2.56 -17.21 34.71
C SER A 35 -3.81 -16.96 35.56
N ALA A 36 -5.00 -17.25 35.04
CA ALA A 36 -6.26 -17.01 35.74
C ALA A 36 -6.54 -18.08 36.83
N HIS A 37 -7.44 -17.74 37.74
CA HIS A 37 -7.90 -18.60 38.84
C HIS A 37 -9.42 -18.52 39.00
N ALA A 38 -10.07 -19.63 39.33
CA ALA A 38 -11.49 -19.65 39.63
C ALA A 38 -11.74 -20.50 40.89
N GLU A 39 -12.68 -20.06 41.71
CA GLU A 39 -13.17 -20.79 42.88
C GLU A 39 -14.68 -21.02 42.72
N ALA A 40 -15.20 -22.09 43.34
CA ALA A 40 -16.63 -22.40 43.37
C ALA A 40 -17.30 -22.49 41.99
N VAL A 41 -16.67 -23.19 41.04
CA VAL A 41 -17.23 -23.42 39.70
C VAL A 41 -18.50 -24.28 39.82
N PRO A 42 -19.67 -23.82 39.33
CA PRO A 42 -20.94 -24.52 39.45
C PRO A 42 -20.97 -25.79 38.59
N GLU A 43 -21.83 -26.75 38.93
CA GLU A 43 -21.99 -27.95 38.10
C GLU A 43 -22.62 -27.61 36.74
N GLU A 44 -23.62 -26.74 36.71
CA GLU A 44 -24.40 -26.43 35.51
C GLU A 44 -23.63 -25.58 34.48
N ASP A 45 -23.75 -25.94 33.19
CA ASP A 45 -22.92 -25.35 32.13
C ASP A 45 -23.21 -23.87 31.83
N ASP A 46 -24.47 -23.45 32.00
CA ASP A 46 -24.94 -22.09 31.72
C ASP A 46 -24.92 -21.17 32.96
N LYS A 47 -24.60 -21.70 34.16
CA LYS A 47 -24.60 -20.90 35.39
C LYS A 47 -23.34 -20.03 35.46
N PRO A 48 -23.47 -18.71 35.66
CA PRO A 48 -22.33 -17.82 35.71
C PRO A 48 -21.53 -18.01 36.99
N PHE A 49 -20.22 -17.89 36.87
CA PHE A 49 -19.27 -17.85 37.98
C PHE A 49 -18.15 -16.86 37.68
N GLN A 50 -17.40 -16.48 38.73
CA GLN A 50 -16.35 -15.49 38.64
C GLN A 50 -14.98 -16.16 38.48
N VAL A 51 -14.20 -15.66 37.53
CA VAL A 51 -12.79 -15.97 37.33
C VAL A 51 -11.98 -14.72 37.70
N THR A 52 -10.93 -14.91 38.48
CA THR A 52 -9.95 -13.88 38.83
C THR A 52 -8.74 -13.99 37.92
N LEU A 53 -8.47 -12.95 37.15
CA LEU A 53 -7.29 -12.82 36.30
C LEU A 53 -6.05 -12.52 37.14
N SER A 54 -4.87 -12.85 36.61
CA SER A 54 -3.59 -12.50 37.23
C SER A 54 -3.42 -10.98 37.33
N ASP A 55 -2.74 -10.51 38.38
CA ASP A 55 -2.38 -9.10 38.50
C ASP A 55 -1.34 -8.66 37.44
N GLU A 56 -0.72 -9.61 36.74
CA GLU A 56 0.16 -9.41 35.58
C GLU A 56 -0.58 -9.47 34.22
N SER A 57 -1.91 -9.59 34.20
CA SER A 57 -2.68 -9.58 32.95
C SER A 57 -2.65 -8.23 32.23
N PHE A 58 -2.43 -7.14 32.97
CA PHE A 58 -2.55 -5.76 32.48
C PHE A 58 -1.41 -4.85 32.96
N GLU A 59 -1.01 -3.90 32.11
CA GLU A 59 -0.20 -2.72 32.46
C GLU A 59 -0.84 -1.49 31.82
N THR A 60 -1.04 -0.42 32.58
CA THR A 60 -1.85 0.74 32.18
C THR A 60 -1.02 1.99 31.91
N TYR A 61 -1.57 2.89 31.10
CA TYR A 61 -1.04 4.21 30.80
C TYR A 61 -2.19 5.23 30.73
N GLU A 62 -2.21 6.20 31.65
CA GLU A 62 -3.27 7.22 31.76
C GLU A 62 -4.70 6.65 31.92
N LEU A 63 -4.84 5.48 32.57
CA LEU A 63 -6.11 4.86 32.96
C LEU A 63 -5.96 3.94 34.18
N ASP A 64 -7.08 3.71 34.85
CA ASP A 64 -7.21 2.66 35.85
C ASP A 64 -7.27 1.27 35.20
N PRO A 65 -6.75 0.23 35.87
CA PRO A 65 -6.76 -1.13 35.33
C PRO A 65 -8.20 -1.65 35.18
N PRO A 66 -8.47 -2.46 34.15
CA PRO A 66 -9.72 -3.20 34.05
C PRO A 66 -9.96 -4.07 35.29
N PRO A 67 -11.22 -4.41 35.61
CA PRO A 67 -11.52 -5.38 36.65
C PRO A 67 -10.81 -6.71 36.37
N TYR A 68 -10.06 -7.19 37.37
CA TYR A 68 -9.45 -8.53 37.32
C TYR A 68 -10.48 -9.64 37.55
N ALA A 69 -11.69 -9.31 37.99
CA ALA A 69 -12.80 -10.25 38.11
C ALA A 69 -13.62 -10.28 36.82
N LEU A 70 -13.79 -11.47 36.24
CA LEU A 70 -14.53 -11.72 35.01
C LEU A 70 -15.62 -12.75 35.26
N ASN A 71 -16.88 -12.39 34.98
CA ASN A 71 -17.98 -13.35 35.00
C ASN A 71 -18.03 -14.11 33.67
N THR A 72 -18.12 -15.43 33.73
CA THR A 72 -18.21 -16.34 32.57
C THR A 72 -19.05 -17.58 32.91
N THR A 73 -19.22 -18.50 31.97
CA THR A 73 -19.91 -19.78 32.15
C THR A 73 -19.04 -20.91 31.63
N LYS A 74 -19.26 -22.16 32.08
CA LYS A 74 -18.53 -23.32 31.56
C LYS A 74 -18.70 -23.43 30.04
N LYS A 75 -19.91 -23.20 29.55
CA LYS A 75 -20.24 -23.21 28.12
C LYS A 75 -19.44 -22.18 27.32
N GLU A 76 -19.29 -20.96 27.83
CA GLU A 76 -18.51 -19.92 27.18
C GLU A 76 -17.02 -20.29 27.13
N LEU A 77 -16.47 -20.82 28.22
CA LEU A 77 -15.08 -21.29 28.27
C LEU A 77 -14.83 -22.45 27.29
N LYS A 78 -15.71 -23.45 27.25
CA LYS A 78 -15.66 -24.56 26.27
C LYS A 78 -15.74 -24.04 24.84
N LYS A 79 -16.57 -23.02 24.59
CA LYS A 79 -16.69 -22.39 23.26
C LYS A 79 -15.42 -21.63 22.86
N MET A 80 -14.84 -20.82 23.75
CA MET A 80 -13.57 -20.13 23.46
C MET A 80 -12.44 -21.13 23.15
N TYR A 81 -12.40 -22.25 23.87
CA TYR A 81 -11.47 -23.35 23.58
C TYR A 81 -11.71 -23.94 22.18
N TYR A 82 -12.95 -24.32 21.87
CA TYR A 82 -13.34 -24.82 20.54
C TYR A 82 -12.94 -23.86 19.43
N ASP A 83 -13.26 -22.57 19.57
CA ASP A 83 -13.00 -21.54 18.56
C ASP A 83 -11.48 -21.37 18.31
N MET A 84 -10.65 -21.40 19.36
CA MET A 84 -9.19 -21.35 19.20
C MET A 84 -8.64 -22.61 18.51
N VAL A 85 -9.16 -23.80 18.87
CA VAL A 85 -8.79 -25.06 18.19
C VAL A 85 -9.18 -25.01 16.71
N GLN A 86 -10.37 -24.51 16.40
CA GLN A 86 -10.86 -24.36 15.02
C GLN A 86 -9.92 -23.46 14.20
N ILE A 87 -9.52 -22.29 14.72
CA ILE A 87 -8.55 -21.40 14.06
C ILE A 87 -7.22 -22.13 13.83
N ARG A 88 -6.65 -22.76 14.88
CA ARG A 88 -5.37 -23.48 14.79
C ARG A 88 -5.42 -24.56 13.70
N ARG A 89 -6.50 -25.34 13.64
CA ARG A 89 -6.68 -26.41 12.66
C ARG A 89 -6.85 -25.87 11.24
N MET A 90 -7.63 -24.80 11.05
CA MET A 90 -7.78 -24.13 9.75
C MET A 90 -6.42 -23.62 9.23
N GLU A 91 -5.64 -22.97 10.08
CA GLU A 91 -4.31 -22.45 9.70
C GLU A 91 -3.32 -23.57 9.37
N MET A 92 -3.38 -24.70 10.09
CA MET A 92 -2.58 -25.89 9.74
C MET A 92 -3.00 -26.52 8.40
N SER A 93 -4.28 -26.49 8.08
CA SER A 93 -4.78 -26.90 6.76
C SER A 93 -4.30 -25.96 5.65
N ALA A 94 -4.30 -24.64 5.90
CA ALA A 94 -3.74 -23.66 4.97
C ALA A 94 -2.23 -23.85 4.75
N ASP A 95 -1.45 -24.12 5.80
CA ASP A 95 -0.02 -24.48 5.70
C ASP A 95 0.21 -25.69 4.78
N ARG A 96 -0.55 -26.78 5.01
CA ARG A 96 -0.52 -28.00 4.19
C ARG A 96 -0.83 -27.69 2.72
N LEU A 97 -1.96 -27.02 2.46
CA LEU A 97 -2.42 -26.71 1.10
C LEU A 97 -1.48 -25.77 0.35
N TYR A 98 -0.79 -24.87 1.06
CA TYR A 98 0.26 -24.03 0.47
C TYR A 98 1.49 -24.86 0.08
N LYS A 99 1.93 -25.78 0.94
CA LYS A 99 3.05 -26.71 0.64
C LYS A 99 2.72 -27.66 -0.51
N GLU A 100 1.46 -28.05 -0.65
CA GLU A 100 0.92 -28.77 -1.81
C GLU A 100 0.80 -27.90 -3.08
N LYS A 101 1.16 -26.61 -3.01
CA LYS A 101 1.07 -25.63 -4.11
C LYS A 101 -0.35 -25.35 -4.60
N LYS A 102 -1.37 -25.70 -3.81
CA LYS A 102 -2.77 -25.39 -4.09
C LYS A 102 -3.11 -23.94 -3.72
N ILE A 103 -2.51 -23.42 -2.65
CA ILE A 103 -2.54 -21.99 -2.29
C ILE A 103 -1.28 -21.34 -2.87
N ARG A 104 -1.43 -20.12 -3.42
CA ARG A 104 -0.36 -19.35 -4.08
C ARG A 104 -0.33 -17.91 -3.58
N GLY A 105 0.75 -17.19 -3.89
CA GLY A 105 0.91 -15.80 -3.48
C GLY A 105 1.21 -15.67 -2.00
N PHE A 106 0.58 -14.71 -1.32
CA PHE A 106 0.76 -14.51 0.11
C PHE A 106 -0.13 -15.43 0.93
N CYS A 107 0.38 -15.92 2.06
CA CYS A 107 -0.38 -16.65 3.08
C CYS A 107 0.26 -16.39 4.45
N HIS A 108 -0.49 -15.75 5.36
CA HIS A 108 -0.01 -15.30 6.67
C HIS A 108 -0.80 -15.98 7.80
N LEU A 109 -0.21 -17.00 8.42
CA LEU A 109 -0.89 -17.84 9.41
C LEU A 109 -0.88 -17.23 10.82
N SER A 110 -2.01 -17.14 11.52
CA SER A 110 -2.08 -16.61 12.90
C SER A 110 -1.79 -17.64 14.00
N THR A 111 -1.13 -18.76 13.68
CA THR A 111 -0.83 -19.79 14.68
C THR A 111 -0.03 -19.25 15.87
N GLY A 112 -0.57 -19.42 17.07
CA GLY A 112 -0.04 -18.87 18.34
C GLY A 112 -0.72 -17.57 18.80
N GLN A 113 -1.57 -16.96 17.97
CA GLN A 113 -2.27 -15.70 18.26
C GLN A 113 -3.79 -15.90 18.41
N GLU A 114 -4.26 -17.13 18.59
CA GLU A 114 -5.69 -17.47 18.60
C GLU A 114 -6.46 -16.74 19.70
N ALA A 115 -5.84 -16.58 20.87
CA ALA A 115 -6.43 -15.86 22.01
C ALA A 115 -6.82 -14.42 21.69
N VAL A 116 -6.09 -13.76 20.78
CA VAL A 116 -6.39 -12.36 20.40
C VAL A 116 -7.71 -12.30 19.63
N ALA A 117 -7.83 -13.08 18.54
CA ALA A 117 -9.05 -13.09 17.72
C ALA A 117 -10.28 -13.58 18.50
N VAL A 118 -10.13 -14.67 19.27
CA VAL A 118 -11.22 -15.25 20.06
C VAL A 118 -11.62 -14.35 21.22
N GLY A 119 -10.65 -13.81 21.98
CA GLY A 119 -10.94 -12.93 23.11
C GLY A 119 -11.62 -11.63 22.68
N ILE A 120 -11.23 -11.05 21.54
CA ILE A 120 -11.92 -9.92 20.93
C ILE A 120 -13.36 -10.30 20.58
N GLU A 121 -13.58 -11.36 19.81
CA GLU A 121 -14.93 -11.72 19.35
C GLU A 121 -15.89 -12.01 20.51
N HIS A 122 -15.43 -12.71 21.54
CA HIS A 122 -16.23 -13.02 22.73
C HIS A 122 -16.53 -11.82 23.62
N SER A 123 -16.05 -10.62 23.25
CA SER A 123 -16.33 -9.35 23.94
C SER A 123 -17.21 -8.41 23.13
N LEU A 124 -17.47 -8.75 21.87
CA LEU A 124 -18.18 -7.91 20.91
C LEU A 124 -19.55 -8.49 20.55
N THR A 125 -20.33 -7.65 19.88
CA THR A 125 -21.56 -8.01 19.17
C THR A 125 -21.29 -8.00 17.66
N LYS A 126 -22.25 -8.45 16.84
CA LYS A 126 -22.10 -8.44 15.38
C LYS A 126 -22.31 -7.04 14.78
N GLU A 127 -22.77 -6.10 15.59
CA GLU A 127 -22.96 -4.69 15.28
C GLU A 127 -21.69 -3.86 15.48
N ASP A 128 -20.73 -4.36 16.28
CA ASP A 128 -19.40 -3.79 16.39
C ASP A 128 -18.60 -4.05 15.11
N ASP A 129 -17.61 -3.21 14.82
CA ASP A 129 -16.81 -3.32 13.61
C ASP A 129 -15.39 -3.78 13.93
N VAL A 130 -14.85 -4.70 13.13
CA VAL A 130 -13.45 -5.15 13.25
C VAL A 130 -12.72 -4.91 11.93
N ILE A 131 -11.50 -4.41 12.00
CA ILE A 131 -10.63 -4.24 10.83
C ILE A 131 -9.18 -4.58 11.20
N THR A 132 -8.47 -5.30 10.34
CA THR A 132 -7.08 -5.72 10.60
C THR A 132 -6.22 -5.70 9.33
N SER A 133 -4.94 -6.06 9.49
CA SER A 133 -3.97 -6.23 8.41
C SER A 133 -4.16 -7.59 7.70
N TYR A 134 -3.20 -8.04 6.91
CA TYR A 134 -3.28 -9.27 6.10
C TYR A 134 -3.26 -10.60 6.90
N ARG A 135 -2.95 -10.60 8.20
CA ARG A 135 -2.98 -11.81 9.04
C ARG A 135 -4.38 -12.00 9.64
N CYS A 136 -5.33 -12.32 8.77
CA CYS A 136 -6.75 -12.08 9.07
C CYS A 136 -7.63 -13.33 9.15
N HIS A 137 -7.12 -14.54 8.90
CA HIS A 137 -7.98 -15.72 8.77
C HIS A 137 -8.80 -16.01 10.03
N GLY A 138 -8.17 -15.94 11.22
CA GLY A 138 -8.86 -16.12 12.50
C GLY A 138 -9.98 -15.08 12.72
N PHE A 139 -9.72 -13.81 12.39
CA PHE A 139 -10.74 -12.76 12.46
C PHE A 139 -11.87 -12.97 11.45
N ALA A 140 -11.55 -13.37 10.21
CA ALA A 140 -12.55 -13.67 9.19
C ALA A 140 -13.48 -14.80 9.64
N LEU A 141 -12.94 -15.85 10.27
CA LEU A 141 -13.71 -16.96 10.82
C LEU A 141 -14.63 -16.47 11.94
N MET A 142 -14.08 -15.74 12.91
CA MET A 142 -14.85 -15.21 14.05
C MET A 142 -15.95 -14.24 13.61
N ARG A 143 -15.72 -13.47 12.55
CA ARG A 143 -16.65 -12.46 12.03
C ARG A 143 -17.60 -12.97 10.94
N GLY A 144 -17.89 -14.27 10.94
CA GLY A 144 -18.98 -14.86 10.15
C GLY A 144 -18.55 -15.50 8.83
N GLY A 145 -17.25 -15.60 8.55
CA GLY A 145 -16.75 -16.55 7.58
C GLY A 145 -16.87 -17.98 8.10
N THR A 146 -16.87 -18.94 7.19
CA THR A 146 -16.71 -20.38 7.50
C THR A 146 -15.32 -20.84 7.07
N VAL A 147 -14.83 -21.96 7.63
CA VAL A 147 -13.56 -22.58 7.20
C VAL A 147 -13.59 -22.86 5.70
N LYS A 148 -14.72 -23.36 5.20
CA LYS A 148 -14.97 -23.62 3.78
C LYS A 148 -14.80 -22.35 2.94
N SER A 149 -15.42 -21.24 3.34
CA SER A 149 -15.34 -19.97 2.59
C SER A 149 -13.92 -19.38 2.59
N ILE A 150 -13.19 -19.52 3.71
CA ILE A 150 -11.83 -18.99 3.88
C ILE A 150 -10.84 -19.84 3.09
N ILE A 151 -10.88 -21.16 3.26
CA ILE A 151 -10.04 -22.09 2.49
C ILE A 151 -10.37 -22.01 1.00
N GLY A 152 -11.66 -21.90 0.64
CA GLY A 152 -12.09 -21.68 -0.74
C GLY A 152 -11.47 -20.42 -1.34
N GLU A 153 -11.41 -19.32 -0.59
CA GLU A 153 -10.73 -18.08 -1.02
C GLU A 153 -9.23 -18.25 -1.16
N LEU A 154 -8.57 -18.93 -0.22
CA LEU A 154 -7.14 -19.24 -0.30
C LEU A 154 -6.80 -20.10 -1.52
N LEU A 155 -7.69 -21.00 -1.90
CA LEU A 155 -7.61 -21.83 -3.11
C LEU A 155 -8.02 -21.08 -4.39
N GLY A 156 -8.47 -19.82 -4.29
CA GLY A 156 -8.92 -19.01 -5.44
C GLY A 156 -10.21 -19.53 -6.08
N ARG A 157 -11.15 -20.05 -5.28
CA ARG A 157 -12.41 -20.65 -5.74
C ARG A 157 -13.53 -19.62 -5.79
N ARG A 158 -14.49 -19.84 -6.70
CA ARG A 158 -15.63 -18.93 -6.89
C ARG A 158 -16.54 -18.81 -5.67
N GLU A 159 -16.63 -19.87 -4.87
CA GLU A 159 -17.41 -19.89 -3.63
C GLU A 159 -16.60 -19.44 -2.41
N GLY A 160 -15.37 -18.96 -2.61
CA GLY A 160 -14.59 -18.29 -1.58
C GLY A 160 -15.28 -17.03 -1.05
N ILE A 161 -14.91 -16.60 0.15
CA ILE A 161 -15.53 -15.45 0.83
C ILE A 161 -15.48 -14.14 0.02
N ALA A 162 -14.50 -14.00 -0.88
CA ALA A 162 -14.37 -12.88 -1.81
C ALA A 162 -14.35 -13.37 -3.28
N TYR A 163 -15.04 -14.49 -3.55
CA TYR A 163 -15.22 -15.07 -4.88
C TYR A 163 -13.92 -15.45 -5.61
N GLY A 164 -12.84 -15.71 -4.86
CA GLY A 164 -11.52 -16.04 -5.39
C GLY A 164 -10.74 -14.82 -5.92
N LYS A 165 -11.20 -13.60 -5.64
CA LYS A 165 -10.59 -12.34 -6.09
C LYS A 165 -9.57 -11.79 -5.09
N GLY A 166 -9.75 -12.07 -3.80
CA GLY A 166 -8.99 -11.45 -2.71
C GLY A 166 -7.77 -12.27 -2.27
N GLY A 167 -7.90 -13.58 -2.24
CA GLY A 167 -6.90 -14.48 -1.65
C GLY A 167 -6.72 -14.27 -0.14
N SER A 168 -5.56 -14.66 0.39
CA SER A 168 -5.27 -14.67 1.85
C SER A 168 -5.46 -13.32 2.53
N MET A 169 -5.10 -12.23 1.84
CA MET A 169 -4.97 -10.93 2.49
C MET A 169 -6.27 -10.15 2.51
N HIS A 170 -7.29 -10.52 1.74
CA HIS A 170 -8.45 -9.66 1.43
C HIS A 170 -9.76 -10.43 1.60
N MET A 171 -10.16 -10.67 2.85
CA MET A 171 -11.40 -11.35 3.22
C MET A 171 -12.32 -10.38 3.96
N PHE A 172 -13.58 -10.27 3.56
CA PHE A 172 -14.54 -9.31 4.11
C PHE A 172 -15.84 -10.00 4.50
N SER A 173 -16.48 -9.53 5.57
CA SER A 173 -17.83 -9.94 5.95
C SER A 173 -18.54 -8.77 6.65
N LYS A 174 -19.83 -8.93 6.97
CA LYS A 174 -20.56 -7.89 7.69
C LYS A 174 -19.93 -7.67 9.08
N GLY A 175 -19.58 -6.43 9.39
CA GLY A 175 -18.87 -6.09 10.63
C GLY A 175 -17.39 -6.51 10.64
N PHE A 176 -16.83 -6.88 9.49
CA PHE A 176 -15.40 -7.15 9.31
C PHE A 176 -14.88 -6.58 7.99
N TYR A 177 -14.11 -5.49 8.10
CA TYR A 177 -13.72 -4.64 6.97
C TYR A 177 -12.36 -5.01 6.40
N GLY A 178 -12.07 -6.31 6.37
CA GLY A 178 -10.94 -6.81 5.61
C GLY A 178 -9.76 -7.22 6.45
N GLY A 179 -9.01 -8.16 5.86
CA GLY A 179 -7.57 -8.05 5.87
C GLY A 179 -7.11 -6.98 4.87
N ASN A 180 -6.09 -6.23 5.25
CA ASN A 180 -5.55 -5.14 4.46
C ASN A 180 -4.05 -5.37 4.19
N GLY A 181 -3.66 -5.33 2.91
CA GLY A 181 -2.30 -5.66 2.47
C GLY A 181 -1.27 -4.54 2.69
N ILE A 182 -1.73 -3.29 2.78
CA ILE A 182 -0.85 -2.12 2.93
C ILE A 182 -0.68 -1.81 4.42
N VAL A 183 0.55 -1.97 4.90
CA VAL A 183 0.90 -1.86 6.32
C VAL A 183 0.50 -0.49 6.88
N GLY A 184 -0.42 -0.49 7.85
CA GLY A 184 -0.89 0.71 8.57
C GLY A 184 -2.08 1.41 7.90
N ALA A 185 -2.41 1.10 6.65
CA ALA A 185 -3.49 1.77 5.91
C ALA A 185 -4.88 1.49 6.49
N GLN A 186 -5.05 0.35 7.16
CA GLN A 186 -6.31 0.02 7.84
C GLN A 186 -6.57 0.89 9.06
N VAL A 187 -5.56 1.56 9.63
CA VAL A 187 -5.72 2.31 10.87
C VAL A 187 -6.56 3.58 10.69
N PRO A 188 -6.27 4.45 9.69
CA PRO A 188 -7.18 5.53 9.34
C PRO A 188 -8.57 5.06 8.92
N VAL A 189 -8.68 3.92 8.22
CA VAL A 189 -9.98 3.36 7.80
C VAL A 189 -10.80 2.95 9.03
N GLY A 190 -10.19 2.27 10.00
CA GLY A 190 -10.84 1.92 11.28
C GLY A 190 -11.29 3.15 12.07
N ALA A 191 -10.50 4.22 12.09
CA ALA A 191 -10.94 5.49 12.67
C ALA A 191 -12.15 6.07 11.91
N GLY A 192 -12.19 5.94 10.58
CA GLY A 192 -13.34 6.31 9.76
C GLY A 192 -14.61 5.50 10.05
N LEU A 193 -14.49 4.20 10.32
CA LEU A 193 -15.62 3.36 10.75
C LEU A 193 -16.16 3.82 12.11
N ALA A 194 -15.28 4.10 13.06
CA ALA A 194 -15.68 4.64 14.36
C ALA A 194 -16.32 6.03 14.24
N PHE A 195 -15.84 6.86 13.32
CA PHE A 195 -16.50 8.12 12.96
C PHE A 195 -17.92 7.87 12.43
N ALA A 196 -18.12 6.89 11.55
CA ALA A 196 -19.44 6.53 11.05
C ALA A 196 -20.38 6.03 12.17
N HIS A 197 -19.88 5.23 13.12
CA HIS A 197 -20.65 4.82 14.30
C HIS A 197 -21.10 6.02 15.12
N LYS A 198 -20.17 6.93 15.44
CA LYS A 198 -20.48 8.16 16.16
C LYS A 198 -21.46 9.06 15.39
N TYR A 199 -21.27 9.22 14.10
CA TYR A 199 -22.12 10.04 13.24
C TYR A 199 -23.56 9.50 13.15
N GLN A 200 -23.72 8.18 13.23
CA GLN A 200 -25.02 7.50 13.20
C GLN A 200 -25.63 7.28 14.60
N ASP A 201 -25.01 7.84 15.65
CA ASP A 201 -25.40 7.64 17.06
C ASP A 201 -25.55 6.16 17.45
N LYS A 202 -24.66 5.31 16.92
CA LYS A 202 -24.60 3.89 17.27
C LYS A 202 -23.74 3.68 18.50
N LYS A 203 -24.29 2.99 19.49
CA LYS A 203 -23.56 2.51 20.67
C LYS A 203 -22.82 1.22 20.33
N THR A 204 -21.79 1.36 19.49
CA THR A 204 -20.93 0.26 19.04
C THR A 204 -19.49 0.74 18.99
N ALA A 205 -18.55 -0.20 19.19
CA ALA A 205 -17.12 0.07 19.11
C ALA A 205 -16.55 -0.38 17.77
N THR A 206 -15.46 0.25 17.34
CA THR A 206 -14.61 -0.28 16.28
C THR A 206 -13.31 -0.79 16.86
N VAL A 207 -12.98 -2.07 16.65
CA VAL A 207 -11.67 -2.64 16.96
C VAL A 207 -10.79 -2.59 15.72
N CYS A 208 -9.77 -1.73 15.78
CA CYS A 208 -8.87 -1.43 14.69
C CYS A 208 -7.47 -1.96 14.97
N LEU A 209 -7.12 -3.09 14.35
CA LEU A 209 -5.89 -3.83 14.63
C LEU A 209 -4.73 -3.49 13.68
N TYR A 210 -3.52 -3.52 14.21
CA TYR A 210 -2.26 -3.37 13.47
C TYR A 210 -1.12 -4.10 14.19
N GLY A 211 -0.04 -4.46 13.48
CA GLY A 211 1.12 -5.15 14.08
C GLY A 211 2.17 -4.20 14.67
N ASP A 212 3.10 -4.74 15.47
CA ASP A 212 4.22 -3.98 16.04
C ASP A 212 5.05 -3.22 14.97
N GLY A 213 5.32 -3.84 13.82
CA GLY A 213 5.97 -3.14 12.70
C GLY A 213 5.14 -2.01 12.10
N ALA A 214 3.81 -2.16 12.06
CA ALA A 214 2.89 -1.15 11.52
C ALA A 214 2.75 0.08 12.45
N SER A 215 3.05 -0.08 13.74
CA SER A 215 2.98 1.01 14.73
C SER A 215 3.89 2.21 14.41
N ASN A 216 4.87 2.04 13.51
CA ASN A 216 5.80 3.09 13.06
C ASN A 216 5.31 3.87 11.82
N GLN A 217 4.13 3.55 11.28
CA GLN A 217 3.58 4.24 10.12
C GLN A 217 3.03 5.63 10.51
N GLY A 218 3.36 6.67 9.74
CA GLY A 218 2.94 8.04 10.04
C GLY A 218 1.41 8.19 10.16
N GLN A 219 0.66 7.57 9.24
CA GLN A 219 -0.80 7.58 9.23
C GLN A 219 -1.46 6.99 10.49
N VAL A 220 -0.74 6.16 11.27
CA VAL A 220 -1.25 5.66 12.56
C VAL A 220 -1.34 6.80 13.57
N PHE A 221 -0.33 7.66 13.63
CA PHE A 221 -0.31 8.82 14.53
C PHE A 221 -1.30 9.90 14.08
N GLU A 222 -1.48 10.08 12.77
CA GLU A 222 -2.52 10.97 12.23
C GLU A 222 -3.92 10.49 12.63
N ALA A 223 -4.18 9.18 12.53
CA ALA A 223 -5.44 8.58 12.96
C ALA A 223 -5.66 8.71 14.48
N PHE A 224 -4.62 8.52 15.31
CA PHE A 224 -4.69 8.77 16.75
C PHE A 224 -5.10 10.21 17.06
N ASN A 225 -4.44 11.19 16.43
CA ASN A 225 -4.74 12.60 16.63
C ASN A 225 -6.19 12.93 16.31
N MET A 226 -6.68 12.54 15.13
CA MET A 226 -8.07 12.79 14.73
C MET A 226 -9.07 12.04 15.61
N ALA A 227 -8.79 10.77 15.95
CA ALA A 227 -9.68 9.98 16.78
C ALA A 227 -9.83 10.56 18.18
N LYS A 228 -8.74 11.07 18.78
CA LYS A 228 -8.82 11.74 20.07
C LYS A 228 -9.50 13.08 19.95
N LEU A 229 -9.15 13.90 18.96
CA LEU A 229 -9.75 15.21 18.72
C LEU A 229 -11.27 15.13 18.58
N TRP A 230 -11.75 14.13 17.85
CA TRP A 230 -13.19 13.92 17.63
C TRP A 230 -13.81 12.96 18.63
N ASN A 231 -13.07 12.48 19.62
CA ASN A 231 -13.54 11.57 20.67
C ASN A 231 -14.31 10.37 20.07
N LEU A 232 -13.64 9.63 19.18
CA LEU A 232 -14.21 8.51 18.43
C LEU A 232 -14.24 7.20 19.25
N PRO A 233 -15.27 6.34 19.05
CA PRO A 233 -15.39 5.05 19.74
C PRO A 233 -14.52 3.96 19.08
N VAL A 234 -13.19 4.12 19.14
CA VAL A 234 -12.23 3.19 18.52
C VAL A 234 -11.24 2.61 19.52
N LEU A 235 -11.05 1.29 19.45
CA LEU A 235 -10.00 0.54 20.13
C LEU A 235 -8.86 0.27 19.14
N PHE A 236 -7.74 0.94 19.31
CA PHE A 236 -6.55 0.76 18.48
C PHE A 236 -5.70 -0.38 19.03
N GLY A 237 -5.75 -1.56 18.41
CA GLY A 237 -5.08 -2.77 18.90
C GLY A 237 -3.76 -3.07 18.21
N CYS A 238 -2.64 -2.94 18.91
CA CYS A 238 -1.32 -3.38 18.46
C CYS A 238 -1.10 -4.86 18.80
N GLU A 239 -1.10 -5.74 17.80
CA GLU A 239 -0.69 -7.15 17.93
C GLU A 239 0.83 -7.25 17.96
N ASN A 240 1.42 -7.13 19.17
CA ASN A 240 2.86 -7.20 19.38
C ASN A 240 3.32 -8.67 19.44
N ASN A 241 3.66 -9.19 18.26
CA ASN A 241 4.21 -10.54 18.11
C ASN A 241 5.74 -10.58 18.06
N LYS A 242 6.37 -9.49 18.50
CA LYS A 242 7.82 -9.25 18.65
C LYS A 242 8.58 -8.98 17.35
N TYR A 243 8.01 -9.24 16.17
CA TYR A 243 8.73 -9.15 14.89
C TYR A 243 7.89 -8.58 13.73
N GLY A 244 8.28 -7.41 13.24
CA GLY A 244 7.82 -6.83 11.98
C GLY A 244 8.54 -7.47 10.79
N MET A 245 7.90 -8.44 10.13
CA MET A 245 8.55 -9.33 9.16
C MET A 245 9.76 -10.04 9.78
N GLY A 246 10.99 -9.61 9.47
CA GLY A 246 12.22 -10.13 10.08
C GLY A 246 12.92 -9.18 11.04
N THR A 247 12.32 -8.03 11.34
CA THR A 247 12.92 -7.01 12.22
C THR A 247 12.30 -7.09 13.60
N ALA A 248 13.11 -7.39 14.61
CA ALA A 248 12.68 -7.41 16.01
C ALA A 248 12.19 -6.03 16.48
N ALA A 249 11.21 -6.00 17.38
CA ALA A 249 10.58 -4.78 17.90
C ALA A 249 11.59 -3.72 18.38
N ASN A 250 12.62 -4.13 19.12
CA ASN A 250 13.67 -3.24 19.64
C ASN A 250 14.61 -2.68 18.56
N ARG A 251 14.57 -3.22 17.33
CA ARG A 251 15.35 -2.75 16.18
C ARG A 251 14.53 -1.86 15.24
N SER A 252 13.21 -1.89 15.34
CA SER A 252 12.31 -1.07 14.51
C SER A 252 11.68 0.09 15.28
N SER A 253 11.57 0.00 16.61
CA SER A 253 10.88 0.98 17.46
C SER A 253 11.78 1.46 18.59
N ALA A 254 11.95 2.79 18.71
CA ALA A 254 12.67 3.39 19.83
C ALA A 254 11.92 3.23 21.16
N LEU A 255 10.58 3.22 21.12
CA LEU A 255 9.70 2.90 22.23
C LEU A 255 8.92 1.62 21.90
N THR A 256 9.24 0.53 22.59
CA THR A 256 8.59 -0.80 22.42
C THR A 256 7.40 -1.02 23.34
N ASP A 257 7.05 -0.03 24.18
CA ASP A 257 5.78 0.02 24.89
C ASP A 257 4.71 0.59 23.93
N TYR A 258 4.11 -0.28 23.14
CA TYR A 258 3.21 0.13 22.06
C TYR A 258 1.92 0.75 22.58
N TYR A 259 1.44 0.30 23.73
CA TYR A 259 0.28 0.89 24.40
C TYR A 259 0.45 2.38 24.76
N LYS A 260 1.69 2.87 24.92
CA LYS A 260 2.00 4.29 25.21
C LYS A 260 2.10 5.16 23.96
N ARG A 261 2.09 4.58 22.76
CA ARG A 261 2.37 5.29 21.50
C ARG A 261 1.25 6.26 21.10
N GLY A 262 0.06 6.09 21.68
CA GLY A 262 -1.04 7.04 21.57
C GLY A 262 -0.77 8.40 22.23
N GLN A 263 0.32 8.53 23.01
CA GLN A 263 0.69 9.74 23.74
C GLN A 263 -0.43 10.24 24.67
N TYR A 264 -1.30 11.13 24.18
CA TYR A 264 -2.45 11.63 24.94
C TYR A 264 -3.69 10.71 24.90
N ILE A 265 -3.60 9.58 24.20
CA ILE A 265 -4.62 8.52 24.25
C ILE A 265 -4.22 7.50 25.34
N PRO A 266 -5.11 7.20 26.30
CA PRO A 266 -4.86 6.16 27.29
C PRO A 266 -4.57 4.80 26.65
N GLY A 267 -3.77 3.99 27.34
CA GLY A 267 -3.22 2.76 26.79
C GLY A 267 -3.25 1.59 27.75
N LEU A 268 -3.58 0.40 27.28
CA LEU A 268 -3.59 -0.84 28.06
C LEU A 268 -2.76 -1.91 27.36
N LYS A 269 -1.66 -2.35 27.99
CA LYS A 269 -0.94 -3.56 27.58
C LYS A 269 -1.62 -4.78 28.20
N VAL A 270 -1.80 -5.82 27.40
CA VAL A 270 -2.60 -7.01 27.71
C VAL A 270 -1.79 -8.27 27.42
N ASN A 271 -1.88 -9.27 28.29
CA ASN A 271 -1.39 -10.61 28.01
C ASN A 271 -2.20 -11.21 26.85
N GLY A 272 -1.65 -11.16 25.64
CA GLY A 272 -2.28 -11.64 24.40
C GLY A 272 -2.21 -13.15 24.20
N MET A 273 -1.65 -13.89 25.17
CA MET A 273 -1.66 -15.36 25.19
C MET A 273 -2.77 -15.92 26.10
N ASP A 274 -3.37 -15.09 26.96
CA ASP A 274 -4.51 -15.45 27.81
C ASP A 274 -5.80 -14.88 27.22
N VAL A 275 -6.67 -15.77 26.71
CA VAL A 275 -7.93 -15.38 26.06
C VAL A 275 -8.89 -14.64 27.00
N LEU A 276 -8.85 -14.93 28.31
CA LEU A 276 -9.69 -14.27 29.30
C LEU A 276 -9.20 -12.85 29.59
N ALA A 277 -7.88 -12.64 29.60
CA ALA A 277 -7.29 -11.31 29.70
C ALA A 277 -7.64 -10.44 28.49
N VAL A 278 -7.54 -10.99 27.26
CA VAL A 278 -7.99 -10.30 26.04
C VAL A 278 -9.47 -9.94 26.12
N LYS A 279 -10.31 -10.90 26.54
CA LYS A 279 -11.76 -10.69 26.68
C LYS A 279 -12.08 -9.56 27.68
N ALA A 280 -11.49 -9.59 28.86
CA ALA A 280 -11.71 -8.55 29.87
C ALA A 280 -11.24 -7.16 29.38
N ALA A 281 -10.07 -7.07 28.72
CA ALA A 281 -9.57 -5.82 28.17
C ALA A 281 -10.48 -5.22 27.09
N VAL A 282 -10.98 -6.06 26.17
CA VAL A 282 -11.84 -5.59 25.07
C VAL A 282 -13.23 -5.23 25.58
N LYS A 283 -13.78 -6.00 26.53
CA LYS A 283 -15.04 -5.65 27.20
C LYS A 283 -14.93 -4.28 27.89
N TYR A 284 -13.88 -4.07 28.68
CA TYR A 284 -13.59 -2.78 29.30
C TYR A 284 -13.44 -1.66 28.26
N GLY A 285 -12.68 -1.89 27.18
CA GLY A 285 -12.51 -0.92 26.10
C GLY A 285 -13.82 -0.57 25.39
N LYS A 286 -14.70 -1.56 25.17
CA LYS A 286 -16.02 -1.34 24.60
C LYS A 286 -16.85 -0.43 25.51
N GLU A 287 -16.95 -0.78 26.79
CA GLU A 287 -17.65 0.05 27.79
C GLU A 287 -17.06 1.47 27.88
N TRP A 288 -15.73 1.60 27.80
CA TRP A 288 -15.02 2.88 27.76
C TRP A 288 -15.45 3.76 26.58
N THR A 289 -15.43 3.20 25.37
CA THR A 289 -15.79 3.90 24.14
C THR A 289 -17.27 4.25 24.08
N GLU A 290 -18.16 3.33 24.49
CA GLU A 290 -19.62 3.57 24.57
C GLU A 290 -20.00 4.62 25.60
N SER A 291 -19.21 4.75 26.68
CA SER A 291 -19.38 5.80 27.69
C SER A 291 -18.84 7.16 27.24
N GLY A 292 -18.32 7.28 26.02
CA GLY A 292 -17.89 8.55 25.46
C GLY A 292 -16.53 9.04 25.93
N HIS A 293 -15.65 8.17 26.46
CA HIS A 293 -14.28 8.54 26.82
C HIS A 293 -13.32 8.64 25.62
N GLY A 294 -13.80 8.30 24.43
CA GLY A 294 -13.06 8.37 23.18
C GLY A 294 -12.18 7.15 22.93
N PRO A 295 -11.08 7.31 22.17
CA PRO A 295 -10.26 6.18 21.77
C PRO A 295 -9.47 5.59 22.94
N LEU A 296 -9.07 4.32 22.80
CA LEU A 296 -8.16 3.61 23.69
C LEU A 296 -7.12 2.84 22.86
N VAL A 297 -5.85 2.85 23.28
CA VAL A 297 -4.80 2.03 22.63
C VAL A 297 -4.63 0.73 23.43
N LEU A 298 -4.66 -0.41 22.74
CA LEU A 298 -4.41 -1.72 23.32
C LEU A 298 -3.10 -2.28 22.74
N GLU A 299 -2.28 -2.93 23.56
CA GLU A 299 -1.15 -3.74 23.10
C GLU A 299 -1.36 -5.19 23.52
N TYR A 300 -1.60 -6.07 22.56
CA TYR A 300 -1.68 -7.51 22.80
C TYR A 300 -0.28 -8.11 22.70
N VAL A 301 0.29 -8.48 23.83
CA VAL A 301 1.58 -9.16 23.87
C VAL A 301 1.36 -10.62 23.50
N THR A 302 1.66 -10.98 22.26
CA THR A 302 1.37 -12.31 21.70
C THR A 302 2.59 -12.87 20.94
N TYR A 303 2.42 -14.00 20.25
CA TYR A 303 3.52 -14.61 19.49
C TYR A 303 3.02 -15.42 18.29
N ARG A 304 3.70 -15.30 17.14
CA ARG A 304 3.45 -16.13 15.96
C ARG A 304 4.45 -17.28 15.87
N TYR A 305 3.96 -18.50 15.75
CA TYR A 305 4.84 -19.68 15.64
C TYR A 305 5.45 -19.84 14.25
N GLY A 306 4.68 -19.59 13.20
CA GLY A 306 5.18 -19.54 11.82
C GLY A 306 6.06 -18.32 11.56
N GLY A 307 6.78 -18.33 10.44
CA GLY A 307 7.47 -17.15 9.91
C GLY A 307 6.50 -16.02 9.54
N HIS A 308 7.01 -14.98 8.90
CA HIS A 308 6.17 -13.82 8.57
C HIS A 308 4.98 -14.23 7.68
N SER A 309 5.30 -14.96 6.62
CA SER A 309 4.40 -15.60 5.66
C SER A 309 4.96 -17.00 5.31
N MET A 310 4.25 -17.75 4.48
CA MET A 310 4.72 -19.05 3.99
C MET A 310 6.05 -19.02 3.21
N SER A 311 6.49 -17.86 2.69
CA SER A 311 7.80 -17.73 2.03
C SER A 311 8.96 -17.47 3.00
N ASP A 312 8.67 -17.19 4.27
CA ASP A 312 9.65 -16.92 5.30
C ASP A 312 9.73 -18.10 6.30
N PRO A 313 10.87 -18.82 6.37
CA PRO A 313 11.05 -19.88 7.37
C PRO A 313 11.07 -19.37 8.82
N GLY A 314 11.37 -18.08 9.03
CA GLY A 314 11.37 -17.45 10.35
C GLY A 314 12.55 -17.82 11.26
N THR A 315 13.63 -18.38 10.71
CA THR A 315 14.81 -18.85 11.46
C THR A 315 16.06 -17.97 11.33
N THR A 316 16.02 -16.93 10.48
CA THR A 316 17.19 -16.05 10.23
C THR A 316 17.31 -14.90 11.22
N TYR A 317 16.24 -14.62 11.98
CA TYR A 317 16.14 -13.46 12.88
C TYR A 317 15.65 -13.82 14.30
N ARG A 318 15.43 -15.11 14.58
CA ARG A 318 15.08 -15.68 15.89
C ARG A 318 15.39 -17.17 15.91
N THR A 319 15.54 -17.73 17.10
CA THR A 319 15.96 -19.13 17.26
C THR A 319 14.78 -20.10 17.28
N ARG A 320 15.03 -21.38 16.98
CA ARG A 320 14.00 -22.42 17.07
C ARG A 320 13.62 -22.68 18.52
N GLU A 321 14.58 -22.53 19.43
CA GLU A 321 14.42 -22.68 20.87
C GLU A 321 13.46 -21.63 21.45
N GLU A 322 13.53 -20.38 20.96
CA GLU A 322 12.57 -19.34 21.34
C GLU A 322 11.14 -19.73 20.96
N ILE A 323 10.93 -20.17 19.71
CA ILE A 323 9.61 -20.60 19.23
C ILE A 323 9.11 -21.82 20.01
N GLN A 324 9.98 -22.80 20.23
CA GLN A 324 9.64 -24.01 20.98
C GLN A 324 9.27 -23.68 22.42
N ARG A 325 10.05 -22.83 23.10
CA ARG A 325 9.75 -22.35 24.45
C ARG A 325 8.40 -21.66 24.51
N MET A 326 8.13 -20.71 23.60
CA MET A 326 6.84 -20.02 23.54
C MET A 326 5.69 -21.03 23.38
N ARG A 327 5.82 -21.98 22.45
CA ARG A 327 4.79 -23.00 22.21
C ARG A 327 4.60 -23.96 23.39
N SER A 328 5.68 -24.37 24.06
CA SER A 328 5.59 -25.39 25.11
C SER A 328 5.17 -24.82 26.46
N THR A 329 5.38 -23.52 26.68
CA THR A 329 5.14 -22.89 27.99
C THR A 329 4.03 -21.86 27.99
N GLN A 330 3.67 -21.28 26.83
CA GLN A 330 2.77 -20.12 26.76
C GLN A 330 1.68 -20.27 25.70
N ASP A 331 1.42 -21.47 25.17
CA ASP A 331 0.43 -21.65 24.11
C ASP A 331 -1.00 -21.34 24.61
N PRO A 332 -1.80 -20.54 23.87
CA PRO A 332 -3.09 -20.06 24.36
C PRO A 332 -4.13 -21.19 24.50
N ILE A 333 -4.05 -22.22 23.64
CA ILE A 333 -4.96 -23.36 23.68
C ILE A 333 -4.58 -24.26 24.84
N ALA A 334 -3.29 -24.57 24.99
CA ALA A 334 -2.78 -25.36 26.11
C ALA A 334 -3.06 -24.70 27.47
N GLY A 335 -2.89 -23.37 27.56
CA GLY A 335 -3.14 -22.61 28.78
C GLY A 335 -4.61 -22.68 29.21
N LEU A 336 -5.55 -22.40 28.29
CA LEU A 336 -6.97 -22.53 28.61
C LEU A 336 -7.36 -23.99 28.92
N LYS A 337 -6.81 -24.97 28.18
CA LYS A 337 -7.04 -26.40 28.46
C LYS A 337 -6.69 -26.78 29.89
N GLN A 338 -5.53 -26.33 30.36
CA GLN A 338 -5.08 -26.58 31.73
C GLN A 338 -6.09 -26.02 32.74
N LYS A 339 -6.58 -24.80 32.53
CA LYS A 339 -7.59 -24.18 33.41
C LYS A 339 -8.95 -24.86 33.38
N LEU A 340 -9.40 -25.29 32.21
CA LEU A 340 -10.64 -26.05 32.07
C LEU A 340 -10.62 -27.35 32.91
N LEU A 341 -9.47 -28.03 32.95
CA LEU A 341 -9.27 -29.23 33.76
C LEU A 341 -9.11 -28.89 35.25
N GLU A 342 -8.25 -27.94 35.59
CA GLU A 342 -8.01 -27.51 36.98
C GLU A 342 -9.28 -27.05 37.69
N TRP A 343 -10.17 -26.37 36.97
CA TRP A 343 -11.43 -25.84 37.51
C TRP A 343 -12.61 -26.80 37.40
N ASN A 344 -12.38 -28.04 36.95
CA ASN A 344 -13.44 -29.02 36.68
C ASN A 344 -14.57 -28.45 35.79
N VAL A 345 -14.21 -27.62 34.81
CA VAL A 345 -15.16 -27.11 33.80
C VAL A 345 -15.61 -28.24 32.88
N CYS A 346 -14.71 -29.17 32.58
CA CYS A 346 -14.99 -30.40 31.84
C CYS A 346 -13.95 -31.46 32.18
N SER A 347 -14.33 -32.71 31.96
CA SER A 347 -13.45 -33.88 32.03
C SER A 347 -12.46 -33.90 30.86
N GLU A 348 -11.40 -34.69 31.01
CA GLU A 348 -10.43 -34.90 29.94
C GLU A 348 -11.05 -35.53 28.68
N ASP A 349 -12.03 -36.42 28.85
CA ASP A 349 -12.73 -37.07 27.74
C ASP A 349 -13.66 -36.10 26.99
N GLU A 350 -14.35 -35.21 27.71
CA GLU A 350 -15.11 -34.13 27.09
C GLU A 350 -14.20 -33.19 26.29
N LEU A 351 -13.04 -32.82 26.81
CA LEU A 351 -12.07 -31.99 26.07
C LEU A 351 -11.54 -32.70 24.82
N LYS A 352 -11.23 -34.00 24.91
CA LYS A 352 -10.85 -34.81 23.74
C LYS A 352 -11.97 -34.84 22.70
N ASN A 353 -13.23 -34.89 23.14
CA ASN A 353 -14.38 -34.84 22.24
C ASN A 353 -14.49 -33.48 21.55
N ILE A 354 -14.31 -32.37 22.28
CA ILE A 354 -14.28 -31.01 21.70
C ILE A 354 -13.16 -30.88 20.66
N ASP A 355 -11.96 -31.37 20.97
CA ASP A 355 -10.82 -31.39 20.03
C ASP A 355 -11.16 -32.19 18.75
N LYS A 356 -11.76 -33.37 18.93
CA LYS A 356 -12.16 -34.26 17.83
C LYS A 356 -13.25 -33.63 16.97
N GLU A 357 -14.23 -32.98 17.59
CA GLU A 357 -15.33 -32.30 16.90
C GLU A 357 -14.81 -31.12 16.08
N ALA A 358 -14.04 -30.22 16.69
CA ALA A 358 -13.44 -29.08 15.99
C ALA A 358 -12.58 -29.53 14.80
N ARG A 359 -11.78 -30.59 15.00
CA ARG A 359 -10.99 -31.19 13.92
C ARG A 359 -11.87 -31.78 12.82
N ALA A 360 -12.89 -32.55 13.16
CA ALA A 360 -13.75 -33.20 12.19
C ALA A 360 -14.50 -32.16 11.32
N GLU A 361 -15.00 -31.09 11.93
CA GLU A 361 -15.69 -30.02 11.19
C GLU A 361 -14.73 -29.25 10.28
N VAL A 362 -13.52 -28.92 10.75
CA VAL A 362 -12.49 -28.29 9.91
C VAL A 362 -12.07 -29.20 8.75
N ASP A 363 -11.80 -30.47 9.02
CA ASP A 363 -11.37 -31.43 8.00
C ASP A 363 -12.48 -31.63 6.94
N LYS A 364 -13.75 -31.64 7.35
CA LYS A 364 -14.93 -31.66 6.47
C LYS A 364 -15.02 -30.40 5.60
N GLU A 365 -15.00 -29.22 6.21
CA GLU A 365 -15.13 -27.95 5.47
C GLU A 365 -13.94 -27.70 4.52
N VAL A 366 -12.74 -28.13 4.90
CA VAL A 366 -11.56 -28.13 4.02
C VAL A 366 -11.78 -29.03 2.81
N ALA A 367 -12.27 -30.26 3.02
CA ALA A 367 -12.56 -31.19 1.92
C ALA A 367 -13.62 -30.62 0.97
N GLU A 368 -14.67 -29.99 1.49
CA GLU A 368 -15.67 -29.28 0.69
C GLU A 368 -15.06 -28.14 -0.13
N ALA A 369 -14.15 -27.35 0.46
CA ALA A 369 -13.46 -26.28 -0.25
C ALA A 369 -12.49 -26.79 -1.32
N GLU A 370 -11.79 -27.90 -1.07
CA GLU A 370 -10.91 -28.55 -2.05
C GLU A 370 -11.69 -29.09 -3.26
N ALA A 371 -12.94 -29.53 -3.04
CA ALA A 371 -13.84 -30.02 -4.08
C ALA A 371 -14.49 -28.90 -4.92
N MET A 372 -14.40 -27.64 -4.50
CA MET A 372 -14.93 -26.50 -5.26
C MET A 372 -14.23 -26.35 -6.60
N LEU A 373 -15.00 -26.00 -7.63
CA LEU A 373 -14.47 -25.73 -8.96
C LEU A 373 -13.69 -24.40 -8.98
N ALA A 374 -12.63 -24.37 -9.79
CA ALA A 374 -11.99 -23.11 -10.15
C ALA A 374 -12.99 -22.21 -10.90
N PRO A 375 -12.92 -20.89 -10.74
CA PRO A 375 -13.73 -19.99 -11.55
C PRO A 375 -13.37 -20.15 -13.04
N GLU A 376 -14.40 -20.08 -13.90
CA GLU A 376 -14.24 -20.06 -15.35
C GLU A 376 -13.35 -18.88 -15.77
N PRO A 377 -12.31 -19.08 -16.60
CA PRO A 377 -11.35 -18.04 -16.99
C PRO A 377 -11.94 -17.11 -18.07
N THR A 378 -13.01 -16.39 -17.72
CA THR A 378 -13.72 -15.49 -18.64
C THR A 378 -13.44 -14.02 -18.32
N PRO A 379 -13.38 -13.13 -19.33
CA PRO A 379 -13.29 -11.69 -19.11
C PRO A 379 -14.43 -11.16 -18.21
N ARG A 380 -15.62 -11.75 -18.28
CA ARG A 380 -16.74 -11.37 -17.43
C ARG A 380 -16.41 -11.52 -15.94
N ILE A 381 -15.88 -12.68 -15.54
CA ILE A 381 -15.48 -12.92 -14.14
C ILE A 381 -14.28 -12.04 -13.77
N LEU A 382 -13.38 -11.78 -14.71
CA LEU A 382 -12.23 -10.90 -14.44
C LEU A 382 -12.65 -9.45 -14.15
N PHE A 383 -13.60 -8.91 -14.93
CA PHE A 383 -13.99 -7.49 -14.87
C PHE A 383 -15.25 -7.20 -14.05
N GLU A 384 -15.94 -8.22 -13.53
CA GLU A 384 -17.04 -8.00 -12.59
C GLU A 384 -16.56 -7.36 -11.28
N ASP A 385 -17.45 -6.65 -10.61
CA ASP A 385 -17.26 -6.01 -9.30
C ASP A 385 -16.19 -4.90 -9.26
N ILE A 386 -15.73 -4.40 -10.41
CA ILE A 386 -14.85 -3.21 -10.50
C ILE A 386 -15.55 -1.96 -9.95
N TYR A 387 -16.83 -1.79 -10.28
CA TYR A 387 -17.64 -0.68 -9.81
C TYR A 387 -18.92 -1.21 -9.16
N PHE A 388 -19.24 -0.67 -7.98
CA PHE A 388 -20.55 -0.87 -7.38
C PHE A 388 -21.59 -0.04 -8.14
N SER A 389 -22.43 -0.66 -8.97
CA SER A 389 -23.49 0.09 -9.65
C SER A 389 -24.70 0.27 -8.73
N THR A 390 -24.86 1.46 -8.14
CA THR A 390 -26.10 1.87 -7.47
C THR A 390 -27.30 1.82 -8.43
N VAL A 391 -27.05 1.93 -9.74
CA VAL A 391 -28.05 1.93 -10.81
C VAL A 391 -28.78 0.58 -10.96
N LEU A 392 -28.12 -0.58 -10.83
CA LEU A 392 -28.80 -1.87 -10.95
C LEU A 392 -29.76 -2.16 -9.78
N LYS A 393 -29.41 -1.76 -8.55
CA LYS A 393 -30.30 -1.92 -7.38
C LYS A 393 -31.54 -1.05 -7.53
N LEU A 394 -31.38 0.22 -7.92
CA LEU A 394 -32.54 1.08 -8.24
C LEU A 394 -33.39 0.48 -9.37
N ALA A 395 -32.75 -0.02 -10.45
CA ALA A 395 -33.49 -0.63 -11.56
C ALA A 395 -34.24 -1.90 -11.15
N LEU A 396 -33.68 -2.75 -10.28
CA LEU A 396 -34.33 -3.98 -9.80
C LEU A 396 -35.44 -3.69 -8.79
N GLU A 397 -35.24 -2.74 -7.89
CA GLU A 397 -36.22 -2.35 -6.86
C GLU A 397 -37.40 -1.57 -7.48
N VAL A 398 -37.11 -0.78 -8.53
CA VAL A 398 -38.14 -0.14 -9.35
C VAL A 398 -38.84 -1.16 -10.26
N ARG A 399 -38.15 -2.17 -10.79
CA ARG A 399 -38.80 -3.28 -11.56
C ARG A 399 -39.70 -4.15 -10.67
N PHE A 400 -39.36 -4.30 -9.39
CA PHE A 400 -40.20 -4.97 -8.40
C PHE A 400 -41.47 -4.14 -8.08
N ARG A 401 -41.34 -2.82 -7.93
CA ARG A 401 -42.49 -1.90 -7.78
C ARG A 401 -43.31 -1.70 -9.08
N ALA A 402 -42.72 -1.85 -10.25
CA ALA A 402 -43.41 -1.78 -11.54
C ALA A 402 -44.24 -3.03 -11.85
N ARG A 403 -43.98 -4.17 -11.19
CA ARG A 403 -44.90 -5.33 -11.25
C ARG A 403 -46.17 -5.13 -10.43
N THR A 404 -46.13 -4.28 -9.40
CA THR A 404 -47.29 -3.97 -8.54
C THR A 404 -48.09 -2.76 -9.00
N MET A 405 -47.50 -1.88 -9.82
CA MET A 405 -48.19 -0.75 -10.45
C MET A 405 -48.21 -0.99 -11.96
N GLN A 406 -49.38 -1.24 -12.56
CA GLN A 406 -49.59 -1.51 -14.00
C GLN A 406 -49.16 -0.34 -14.91
N VAL A 407 -47.87 0.00 -14.96
CA VAL A 407 -47.33 1.09 -15.77
C VAL A 407 -46.71 0.48 -17.04
N PRO A 408 -47.10 0.96 -18.24
CA PRO A 408 -46.55 0.48 -19.51
C PRO A 408 -45.02 0.64 -19.60
N LEU A 409 -44.34 -0.40 -20.09
CA LEU A 409 -42.88 -0.51 -20.22
C LEU A 409 -42.22 0.69 -20.97
N TRP A 410 -42.93 1.32 -21.90
CA TRP A 410 -42.42 2.45 -22.67
C TRP A 410 -42.27 3.74 -21.85
N ILE A 411 -43.15 3.98 -20.87
CA ILE A 411 -43.04 5.12 -19.95
C ILE A 411 -41.79 4.97 -19.08
N PHE A 412 -41.46 3.73 -18.73
CA PHE A 412 -40.28 3.39 -17.96
C PHE A 412 -38.97 3.56 -18.75
N ILE A 413 -38.94 3.15 -20.02
CA ILE A 413 -37.79 3.36 -20.91
C ILE A 413 -37.55 4.86 -21.13
N ALA A 414 -38.62 5.65 -21.28
CA ALA A 414 -38.52 7.10 -21.42
C ALA A 414 -37.94 7.76 -20.15
N ALA A 415 -38.38 7.35 -18.96
CA ALA A 415 -37.86 7.88 -17.70
C ALA A 415 -36.38 7.55 -17.47
N ILE A 416 -35.93 6.34 -17.84
CA ILE A 416 -34.52 5.94 -17.77
C ILE A 416 -33.68 6.74 -18.78
N ALA A 417 -34.16 6.91 -20.01
CA ALA A 417 -33.47 7.71 -21.02
C ALA A 417 -33.31 9.18 -20.58
N ILE A 418 -34.34 9.74 -19.93
CA ILE A 418 -34.29 11.09 -19.35
C ILE A 418 -33.28 11.14 -18.19
N ALA A 419 -33.30 10.18 -17.26
CA ALA A 419 -32.35 10.15 -16.14
C ALA A 419 -30.88 9.98 -16.60
N LEU A 420 -30.64 9.15 -17.63
CA LEU A 420 -29.32 8.98 -18.23
C LEU A 420 -28.84 10.24 -18.95
N SER A 421 -29.75 10.98 -19.62
CA SER A 421 -29.41 12.25 -20.25
C SER A 421 -29.01 13.35 -19.26
N TRP A 422 -29.56 13.31 -18.03
CA TRP A 422 -29.17 14.24 -16.97
C TRP A 422 -27.81 13.89 -16.36
N HIS A 423 -27.44 12.61 -16.33
CA HIS A 423 -26.11 12.18 -15.86
C HIS A 423 -25.00 12.57 -16.84
N GLU A 424 -25.25 12.48 -18.16
CA GLU A 424 -24.31 13.00 -19.17
C GLU A 424 -24.20 14.53 -19.13
N MET A 425 -25.29 15.26 -18.94
CA MET A 425 -25.21 16.72 -18.78
C MET A 425 -24.45 17.13 -17.52
N ALA A 426 -24.64 16.44 -16.39
CA ALA A 426 -23.94 16.73 -15.14
C ALA A 426 -22.44 16.46 -15.24
N SER A 427 -22.04 15.40 -15.96
CA SER A 427 -20.61 15.06 -16.18
C SER A 427 -19.93 16.00 -17.19
N ILE A 428 -20.64 16.48 -18.21
CA ILE A 428 -20.15 17.53 -19.13
C ILE A 428 -20.00 18.87 -18.42
N LEU A 429 -20.93 19.23 -17.52
CA LEU A 429 -20.85 20.46 -16.71
C LEU A 429 -19.72 20.39 -15.68
N PHE A 430 -19.47 19.23 -15.06
CA PHE A 430 -18.36 19.06 -14.11
C PHE A 430 -16.98 19.05 -14.78
N GLN A 431 -16.86 18.50 -16.00
CA GLN A 431 -15.58 18.47 -16.74
C GLN A 431 -15.23 19.81 -17.40
N ARG A 432 -16.22 20.66 -17.70
CA ARG A 432 -15.99 22.00 -18.29
C ARG A 432 -15.84 23.14 -17.27
N ALA A 433 -16.21 22.93 -16.00
CA ALA A 433 -16.19 23.99 -14.97
C ALA A 433 -14.92 24.04 -14.09
N VAL A 434 -13.95 23.13 -14.26
CA VAL A 434 -12.77 23.04 -13.37
C VAL A 434 -11.52 23.78 -13.85
N PRO A 435 -11.32 24.12 -15.15
CA PRO A 435 -10.23 25.04 -15.54
C PRO A 435 -10.63 26.52 -15.51
N THR A 436 -11.91 26.87 -15.61
CA THR A 436 -12.36 28.27 -15.82
C THR A 436 -12.78 29.01 -14.54
N LEU A 437 -12.87 28.33 -13.40
CA LEU A 437 -13.12 28.99 -12.10
C LEU A 437 -11.85 29.52 -11.40
N SER A 438 -10.65 29.09 -11.82
CA SER A 438 -9.39 29.60 -11.27
C SER A 438 -8.90 30.89 -11.94
N GLU A 439 -9.33 31.19 -13.16
CA GLU A 439 -8.95 32.42 -13.88
C GLU A 439 -9.97 33.56 -13.75
N ALA A 440 -11.23 33.26 -13.40
CA ALA A 440 -12.25 34.29 -13.17
C ALA A 440 -12.30 34.86 -11.73
N LEU A 441 -11.47 34.33 -10.81
CA LEU A 441 -11.43 34.76 -9.40
C LEU A 441 -10.19 35.60 -9.03
N SER A 442 -9.32 35.98 -9.98
CA SER A 442 -8.16 36.84 -9.72
C SER A 442 -8.24 38.25 -10.35
N THR A 443 -9.30 38.58 -11.08
CA THR A 443 -9.40 39.86 -11.83
C THR A 443 -10.69 40.65 -11.60
N THR A 444 -11.30 40.58 -10.41
CA THR A 444 -12.29 41.61 -9.99
C THR A 444 -12.31 41.81 -8.48
N ILE A 445 -11.16 42.18 -7.90
CA ILE A 445 -11.11 42.89 -6.62
C ILE A 445 -10.37 44.21 -6.88
N ARG A 446 -11.11 45.20 -7.37
CA ARG A 446 -10.80 46.63 -7.27
C ARG A 446 -11.94 47.44 -7.91
N GLY A 447 -12.71 48.14 -7.08
CA GLY A 447 -13.46 49.33 -7.52
C GLY A 447 -14.98 49.30 -7.36
N SER A 448 -15.43 50.05 -6.35
CA SER A 448 -16.67 50.85 -6.30
C SER A 448 -17.89 50.33 -5.52
N PRO A 449 -18.60 51.23 -4.77
CA PRO A 449 -19.45 50.88 -3.65
C PRO A 449 -20.93 51.07 -3.99
N ALA A 450 -21.66 49.98 -4.27
CA ALA A 450 -23.11 50.05 -4.42
C ALA A 450 -23.74 48.66 -4.31
N LEU A 451 -23.62 47.99 -3.17
CA LEU A 451 -24.43 46.79 -2.87
C LEU A 451 -24.40 46.42 -1.37
N LEU A 452 -24.58 47.44 -0.53
CA LEU A 452 -24.93 47.29 0.89
C LEU A 452 -26.28 47.95 1.10
N ARG A 453 -27.35 47.26 0.71
CA ARG A 453 -28.72 47.48 1.21
C ARG A 453 -29.62 46.34 0.73
N LEU A 454 -30.41 45.83 1.68
CA LEU A 454 -31.57 44.95 1.52
C LEU A 454 -31.30 43.43 1.58
N THR A 455 -31.02 42.97 2.80
CA THR A 455 -31.69 41.80 3.35
C THR A 455 -33.13 42.17 3.74
N ARG A 456 -34.13 41.38 3.31
CA ARG A 456 -35.32 40.96 4.09
C ARG A 456 -36.41 40.30 3.21
N LEU A 457 -36.90 39.17 3.73
CA LEU A 457 -38.19 38.50 3.47
C LEU A 457 -38.28 37.47 2.33
N ALA A 458 -38.28 36.19 2.72
CA ALA A 458 -39.09 35.12 2.12
C ALA A 458 -40.55 35.27 2.62
N PRO A 459 -41.63 34.70 2.01
CA PRO A 459 -41.76 33.24 1.76
C PRO A 459 -42.64 32.80 0.55
N GLN A 460 -42.74 31.46 0.39
CA GLN A 460 -43.80 30.64 -0.24
C GLN A 460 -43.64 30.13 -1.70
N PHE A 461 -43.64 28.79 -1.82
CA PHE A 461 -43.81 27.90 -3.01
C PHE A 461 -45.31 27.82 -3.45
N PRO A 462 -45.77 27.10 -4.52
CA PRO A 462 -45.12 26.33 -5.62
C PRO A 462 -45.78 26.47 -7.03
N PHE A 463 -45.29 25.67 -8.01
CA PHE A 463 -45.95 25.08 -9.22
C PHE A 463 -45.71 25.65 -10.65
N ILE A 464 -44.95 24.85 -11.42
CA ILE A 464 -45.01 24.43 -12.85
C ILE A 464 -45.71 25.31 -13.91
N SER A 465 -44.94 25.79 -14.89
CA SER A 465 -45.17 25.79 -16.35
C SER A 465 -43.87 26.32 -17.00
N SER A 466 -43.38 26.00 -18.19
CA SER A 466 -43.88 25.36 -19.40
C SER A 466 -42.67 24.99 -20.27
N LEU A 467 -42.72 23.83 -20.93
CA LEU A 467 -41.86 23.47 -22.05
C LEU A 467 -42.22 24.32 -23.28
N THR A 468 -41.21 24.77 -24.03
CA THR A 468 -41.20 24.74 -25.51
C THR A 468 -39.78 25.00 -26.02
N PRO A 469 -39.20 24.11 -26.83
CA PRO A 469 -37.95 24.34 -27.53
C PRO A 469 -38.21 24.86 -28.94
N GLN A 470 -37.50 25.90 -29.36
CA GLN A 470 -37.41 26.27 -30.76
C GLN A 470 -36.24 25.52 -31.43
N SER A 471 -36.62 24.76 -32.44
CA SER A 471 -35.78 24.14 -33.45
C SER A 471 -35.05 25.18 -34.31
N SER A 472 -33.78 24.94 -34.61
CA SER A 472 -33.25 24.90 -36.00
C SER A 472 -31.71 25.00 -35.98
N THR A 473 -31.04 23.91 -36.35
CA THR A 473 -30.16 23.80 -37.52
C THR A 473 -29.39 22.49 -37.40
N PHE A 474 -29.87 21.51 -38.15
CA PHE A 474 -29.10 20.33 -38.54
C PHE A 474 -28.16 20.69 -39.69
N ASN A 475 -27.05 19.97 -39.76
CA ASN A 475 -26.08 19.85 -40.86
C ASN A 475 -24.93 20.86 -40.87
N ILE A 476 -23.80 20.44 -40.30
CA ILE A 476 -22.57 20.03 -41.00
C ILE A 476 -21.60 19.61 -39.90
N LEU A 477 -21.27 18.31 -39.84
CA LEU A 477 -20.06 17.68 -39.24
C LEU A 477 -20.32 16.19 -38.95
N ASN A 478 -20.92 15.48 -39.91
CA ASN A 478 -20.86 14.02 -39.98
C ASN A 478 -19.84 13.67 -41.07
N ASN A 479 -18.54 13.78 -40.74
CA ASN A 479 -17.47 13.03 -41.44
C ASN A 479 -16.05 13.12 -40.81
N GLN A 480 -15.86 13.58 -39.57
CA GLN A 480 -14.51 13.64 -38.97
C GLN A 480 -14.34 13.10 -37.54
N GLN A 481 -15.32 12.38 -36.96
CA GLN A 481 -15.16 11.77 -35.62
C GLN A 481 -15.43 10.26 -35.58
N ARG A 482 -15.00 9.53 -36.62
CA ARG A 482 -15.01 8.06 -36.64
C ARG A 482 -13.62 7.40 -36.69
N ALA A 483 -12.59 8.12 -36.25
CA ALA A 483 -11.28 7.55 -36.00
C ALA A 483 -10.68 8.26 -34.78
N TYR A 484 -10.92 7.75 -33.57
CA TYR A 484 -10.09 7.89 -32.35
C TYR A 484 -10.91 7.43 -31.13
N ALA A 485 -11.24 6.14 -31.09
CA ALA A 485 -11.53 5.41 -29.84
C ALA A 485 -11.60 3.90 -30.15
N SER A 486 -10.60 3.36 -30.85
CA SER A 486 -10.41 1.92 -30.94
C SER A 486 -9.20 1.53 -30.10
N SER A 487 -9.47 0.82 -29.00
CA SER A 487 -8.58 -0.14 -28.34
C SER A 487 -7.09 0.25 -28.20
N ALA A 488 -6.73 0.86 -27.07
CA ALA A 488 -5.46 0.49 -26.46
C ALA A 488 -5.64 -0.91 -25.86
N LYS A 489 -5.36 -1.95 -26.66
CA LYS A 489 -5.07 -3.28 -26.12
C LYS A 489 -3.93 -3.10 -25.12
N MET A 490 -4.19 -3.37 -23.84
CA MET A 490 -3.12 -3.48 -22.84
C MET A 490 -2.15 -4.55 -23.33
N ALA A 491 -0.94 -4.13 -23.73
CA ALA A 491 0.16 -5.05 -23.94
C ALA A 491 0.39 -5.84 -22.65
N GLY A 492 0.57 -7.16 -22.74
CA GLY A 492 0.88 -8.00 -21.58
C GLY A 492 2.13 -7.49 -20.84
N PRO A 493 2.37 -7.94 -19.59
CA PRO A 493 3.52 -7.47 -18.82
C PRO A 493 4.82 -7.77 -19.61
N VAL A 494 5.51 -6.72 -20.05
CA VAL A 494 6.86 -6.83 -20.58
C VAL A 494 7.74 -7.36 -19.45
N SER A 495 8.29 -8.55 -19.61
CA SER A 495 9.13 -9.16 -18.58
C SER A 495 10.42 -8.34 -18.38
N SER A 496 11.01 -8.40 -17.19
CA SER A 496 12.35 -7.82 -16.96
C SER A 496 13.37 -8.41 -17.94
N ALA A 497 13.23 -9.68 -18.32
CA ALA A 497 14.07 -10.33 -19.32
C ALA A 497 13.94 -9.69 -20.72
N THR A 498 12.75 -9.23 -21.11
CA THR A 498 12.54 -8.53 -22.38
C THR A 498 13.22 -7.15 -22.36
N LEU A 499 13.07 -6.41 -21.27
CA LEU A 499 13.75 -5.12 -21.10
C LEU A 499 15.27 -5.29 -21.06
N GLU A 500 15.77 -6.29 -20.32
CA GLU A 500 17.19 -6.63 -20.27
C GLU A 500 17.73 -7.04 -21.63
N ALA A 501 16.96 -7.79 -22.42
CA ALA A 501 17.37 -8.17 -23.77
C ALA A 501 17.53 -6.94 -24.67
N ILE A 502 16.62 -5.97 -24.59
CA ILE A 502 16.72 -4.69 -25.32
C ILE A 502 17.99 -3.93 -24.89
N ILE A 503 18.24 -3.82 -23.59
CA ILE A 503 19.44 -3.16 -23.03
C ILE A 503 20.74 -3.87 -23.48
N LYS A 504 20.77 -5.21 -23.41
CA LYS A 504 21.90 -6.07 -23.80
C LYS A 504 22.15 -5.99 -25.30
N ASN A 505 21.11 -5.88 -26.11
CA ASN A 505 21.23 -5.86 -27.56
C ASN A 505 21.53 -4.47 -28.11
N ARG A 506 21.24 -3.38 -27.39
CA ARG A 506 21.51 -2.04 -27.93
C ARG A 506 22.98 -1.84 -28.30
N ARG A 507 23.28 -1.24 -29.45
CA ARG A 507 24.65 -0.97 -29.94
C ARG A 507 24.82 0.50 -30.34
N THR A 508 25.92 0.82 -31.01
CA THR A 508 26.19 2.14 -31.59
C THR A 508 26.58 1.91 -33.04
N TYR A 509 25.75 2.43 -33.94
CA TYR A 509 25.86 2.20 -35.37
C TYR A 509 26.34 3.49 -36.04
N TYR A 510 27.60 3.49 -36.49
CA TYR A 510 28.18 4.60 -37.25
C TYR A 510 27.91 4.49 -38.75
N ALA A 511 27.80 3.26 -39.27
CA ALA A 511 27.48 3.01 -40.67
C ALA A 511 25.96 2.92 -40.85
N LEU A 512 25.33 4.07 -41.12
CA LEU A 512 23.90 4.22 -41.32
C LEU A 512 23.59 4.59 -42.77
N ASP A 513 22.48 4.09 -43.27
CA ASP A 513 21.89 4.48 -44.55
C ASP A 513 20.81 5.54 -44.36
N LYS A 514 20.53 6.30 -45.43
CA LYS A 514 19.54 7.38 -45.47
C LYS A 514 18.13 6.85 -45.69
N SER A 515 17.83 5.72 -45.06
CA SER A 515 16.52 5.06 -45.08
C SER A 515 16.05 4.79 -43.65
N SER A 516 14.77 4.49 -43.51
CA SER A 516 14.15 4.14 -42.24
C SER A 516 13.26 2.92 -42.39
N THR A 517 13.29 2.03 -41.40
CA THR A 517 12.41 0.84 -41.31
C THR A 517 10.99 1.20 -40.88
N ILE A 518 10.78 2.42 -40.36
CA ILE A 518 9.50 2.92 -39.84
C ILE A 518 9.19 4.33 -40.34
N SER A 519 7.93 4.77 -40.22
CA SER A 519 7.50 6.09 -40.67
C SER A 519 8.01 7.22 -39.76
N ASN A 520 8.08 8.45 -40.30
CA ASN A 520 8.39 9.65 -39.51
C ASN A 520 7.39 9.87 -38.36
N ASP A 521 6.13 9.50 -38.54
CA ASP A 521 5.12 9.58 -37.49
C ASP A 521 5.43 8.62 -36.34
N LYS A 522 5.88 7.40 -36.65
CA LYS A 522 6.28 6.43 -35.62
C LYS A 522 7.51 6.90 -34.85
N ILE A 523 8.49 7.48 -35.55
CA ILE A 523 9.68 8.07 -34.91
C ILE A 523 9.29 9.21 -33.97
N GLN A 524 8.40 10.11 -34.42
CA GLN A 524 7.88 11.18 -33.58
C GLN A 524 7.08 10.65 -32.39
N GLU A 525 6.30 9.58 -32.56
CA GLU A 525 5.57 8.91 -31.47
C GLU A 525 6.53 8.40 -30.40
N ILE A 526 7.62 7.72 -30.80
CA ILE A 526 8.67 7.24 -29.88
C ILE A 526 9.28 8.40 -29.10
N VAL A 527 9.65 9.48 -29.78
CA VAL A 527 10.24 10.67 -29.15
C VAL A 527 9.25 11.34 -28.19
N LYS A 528 7.99 11.54 -28.61
CA LYS A 528 6.94 12.13 -27.76
C LYS A 528 6.68 11.28 -26.52
N ASN A 529 6.62 9.96 -26.68
CA ASN A 529 6.45 9.04 -25.55
C ASN A 529 7.64 9.09 -24.59
N ALA A 530 8.87 9.20 -25.10
CA ALA A 530 10.04 9.38 -24.25
C ALA A 530 9.97 10.69 -23.45
N VAL A 531 9.65 11.82 -24.11
CA VAL A 531 9.48 13.13 -23.44
C VAL A 531 8.36 13.12 -22.40
N LEU A 532 7.28 12.35 -22.63
CA LEU A 532 6.14 12.30 -21.73
C LEU A 532 6.34 11.38 -20.52
N HIS A 533 7.04 10.25 -20.72
CA HIS A 533 7.05 9.15 -19.74
C HIS A 533 8.40 8.89 -19.08
N VAL A 534 9.50 9.42 -19.61
CA VAL A 534 10.80 9.31 -18.93
C VAL A 534 10.78 10.25 -17.71
N PRO A 535 11.10 9.74 -16.50
CA PRO A 535 11.04 10.56 -15.31
C PRO A 535 12.14 11.63 -15.31
N SER A 536 11.91 12.72 -14.58
CA SER A 536 12.94 13.70 -14.23
C SER A 536 13.06 13.81 -12.71
N SER A 537 14.24 14.19 -12.22
CA SER A 537 14.42 14.48 -10.78
C SER A 537 13.37 15.51 -10.34
N PHE A 538 12.75 15.34 -9.17
CA PHE A 538 11.67 16.19 -8.66
C PHE A 538 10.50 16.44 -9.64
N ASN A 539 10.39 15.66 -10.71
CA ASN A 539 9.42 15.83 -11.80
C ASN A 539 9.39 17.25 -12.40
N PHE A 540 10.53 17.95 -12.48
CA PHE A 540 10.58 19.35 -12.96
C PHE A 540 10.77 19.50 -14.48
N GLN A 541 10.93 18.39 -15.22
CA GLN A 541 10.84 18.31 -16.68
C GLN A 541 11.71 19.32 -17.46
N PRO A 542 13.05 19.29 -17.31
CA PRO A 542 13.93 20.26 -17.97
C PRO A 542 14.27 19.94 -19.43
N VAL A 543 14.01 18.72 -19.88
CA VAL A 543 14.45 18.23 -21.20
C VAL A 543 13.56 18.78 -22.31
N ARG A 544 14.17 19.12 -23.43
CA ARG A 544 13.51 19.55 -24.68
C ARG A 544 14.12 18.83 -25.86
N VAL A 545 13.33 18.55 -26.88
CA VAL A 545 13.75 17.70 -28.00
C VAL A 545 13.29 18.29 -29.34
N VAL A 546 14.16 18.26 -30.34
CA VAL A 546 13.87 18.60 -31.74
C VAL A 546 14.23 17.41 -32.62
N VAL A 547 13.38 17.06 -33.59
CA VAL A 547 13.65 15.97 -34.53
C VAL A 547 13.82 16.55 -35.94
N LEU A 548 14.94 16.25 -36.57
CA LEU A 548 15.29 16.68 -37.92
C LEU A 548 15.25 15.48 -38.87
N PHE A 549 14.55 15.63 -40.00
CA PHE A 549 14.44 14.61 -41.03
C PHE A 549 15.00 15.12 -42.37
N GLY A 550 15.57 14.22 -43.16
CA GLY A 550 15.93 14.48 -44.56
C GLY A 550 16.76 15.75 -44.76
N ALA A 551 16.23 16.73 -45.49
CA ALA A 551 16.95 17.97 -45.81
C ALA A 551 17.33 18.81 -44.58
N GLU A 552 16.53 18.78 -43.50
CA GLU A 552 16.86 19.51 -42.27
C GLU A 552 18.00 18.83 -41.50
N HIS A 553 18.06 17.50 -41.53
CA HIS A 553 19.20 16.73 -41.03
C HIS A 553 20.48 17.02 -41.83
N ASP A 554 20.37 17.07 -43.17
CA ASP A 554 21.51 17.42 -44.02
C ASP A 554 22.03 18.83 -43.77
N LYS A 555 21.12 19.78 -43.62
CA LYS A 555 21.42 21.17 -43.30
C LYS A 555 22.18 21.27 -41.98
N PHE A 556 21.76 20.52 -40.95
CA PHE A 556 22.45 20.46 -39.68
C PHE A 556 23.90 19.97 -39.81
N TRP A 557 24.12 18.82 -40.46
CA TRP A 557 25.48 18.25 -40.56
C TRP A 557 26.41 19.00 -41.51
N GLU A 558 25.87 19.68 -42.52
CA GLU A 558 26.65 20.62 -43.34
C GLU A 558 27.10 21.84 -42.52
N ALA A 559 26.24 22.37 -41.64
CA ALA A 559 26.62 23.45 -40.74
C ALA A 559 27.69 23.01 -39.74
N VAL A 560 27.57 21.81 -39.16
CA VAL A 560 28.62 21.22 -38.30
C VAL A 560 29.95 21.11 -39.06
N LYS A 561 29.93 20.60 -40.29
CA LYS A 561 31.15 20.50 -41.12
C LYS A 561 31.77 21.87 -41.38
N ALA A 562 30.96 22.87 -41.73
CA ALA A 562 31.42 24.23 -41.99
C ALA A 562 32.03 24.89 -40.73
N ALA A 563 31.40 24.69 -39.57
CA ALA A 563 31.88 25.21 -38.29
C ALA A 563 33.17 24.51 -37.81
N LEU A 564 33.32 23.21 -38.10
CA LEU A 564 34.48 22.42 -37.68
C LEU A 564 35.72 22.70 -38.54
N LYS A 565 35.55 22.92 -39.85
CA LYS A 565 36.66 23.11 -40.81
C LYS A 565 37.74 24.13 -40.39
N PRO A 566 37.41 25.34 -39.92
CA PRO A 566 38.44 26.31 -39.53
C PRO A 566 39.18 25.93 -38.23
N LEU A 567 38.69 24.95 -37.46
CA LEU A 567 39.28 24.54 -36.18
C LEU A 567 40.28 23.38 -36.32
N VAL A 568 40.36 22.76 -37.50
CA VAL A 568 41.26 21.62 -37.75
C VAL A 568 42.56 22.12 -38.36
N PRO A 569 43.73 21.80 -37.76
CA PRO A 569 44.99 22.50 -38.04
C PRO A 569 45.59 22.23 -39.42
N ASP A 570 45.28 21.09 -40.05
CA ASP A 570 45.83 20.72 -41.36
C ASP A 570 44.88 19.83 -42.18
N ALA A 571 45.18 19.71 -43.48
CA ALA A 571 44.36 18.97 -44.44
C ALA A 571 44.32 17.45 -44.18
N THR A 572 45.35 16.89 -43.54
CA THR A 572 45.42 15.47 -43.20
C THR A 572 44.50 15.15 -42.03
N ALA A 573 44.53 15.99 -40.99
CA ALA A 573 43.61 15.92 -39.86
C ALA A 573 42.15 16.21 -40.29
N TRP A 574 41.95 17.09 -41.28
CA TRP A 574 40.63 17.40 -41.82
C TRP A 574 39.96 16.19 -42.49
N ALA A 575 40.71 15.40 -43.26
CA ALA A 575 40.16 14.25 -43.99
C ALA A 575 39.41 13.26 -43.08
N ALA A 576 39.95 12.98 -41.88
CA ALA A 576 39.32 12.09 -40.92
C ALA A 576 38.04 12.71 -40.30
N SER A 577 38.09 14.00 -39.96
CA SER A 577 36.94 14.74 -39.41
C SER A 577 35.81 14.88 -40.43
N GLU A 578 36.15 15.19 -41.68
CA GLU A 578 35.22 15.29 -42.80
C GLU A 578 34.54 13.94 -43.08
N ALA A 579 35.32 12.86 -43.15
CA ALA A 579 34.77 11.51 -43.33
C ALA A 579 33.78 11.15 -42.21
N ARG A 580 34.08 11.52 -40.96
CA ARG A 580 33.21 11.27 -39.81
C ARG A 580 31.91 12.05 -39.89
N VAL A 581 31.96 13.36 -40.15
CA VAL A 581 30.77 14.20 -40.27
C VAL A 581 29.90 13.80 -41.46
N ASN A 582 30.53 13.42 -42.59
CA ASN A 582 29.80 12.86 -43.73
C ASN A 582 29.12 11.53 -43.39
N GLY A 583 29.71 10.71 -42.51
CA GLY A 583 29.07 9.51 -41.97
C GLY A 583 27.80 9.82 -41.16
N PHE A 584 27.79 10.89 -40.37
CA PHE A 584 26.60 11.33 -39.64
C PHE A 584 25.51 11.87 -40.58
N LYS A 585 25.92 12.66 -41.57
CA LYS A 585 25.03 13.15 -42.63
C LYS A 585 24.39 12.01 -43.44
N ALA A 586 25.07 10.87 -43.58
CA ALA A 586 24.54 9.69 -44.27
C ALA A 586 23.36 9.02 -43.54
N GLY A 587 23.14 9.33 -42.24
CA GLY A 587 21.94 8.91 -41.53
C GLY A 587 20.65 9.50 -42.11
N TYR A 588 19.51 8.92 -41.73
CA TYR A 588 18.19 9.33 -42.17
C TYR A 588 17.69 10.61 -41.47
N GLY A 589 18.01 10.76 -40.18
CA GLY A 589 17.62 11.91 -39.38
C GLY A 589 18.45 12.06 -38.11
N SER A 590 18.17 13.13 -37.35
CA SER A 590 18.81 13.40 -36.06
C SER A 590 17.78 13.87 -35.02
N VAL A 591 17.91 13.39 -33.79
CA VAL A 591 17.19 13.91 -32.61
C VAL A 591 18.16 14.79 -31.82
N LEU A 592 17.82 16.07 -31.66
CA LEU A 592 18.58 17.04 -30.88
C LEU A 592 17.98 17.17 -29.48
N PHE A 593 18.81 17.04 -28.45
CA PHE A 593 18.42 17.10 -27.04
C PHE A 593 18.94 18.37 -26.39
N PHE A 594 18.05 19.06 -25.66
CA PHE A 594 18.35 20.33 -25.01
C PHE A 594 17.90 20.33 -23.55
N GLU A 595 18.55 21.19 -22.78
CA GLU A 595 18.23 21.48 -21.39
C GLU A 595 17.68 22.91 -21.28
N SER A 596 16.55 23.10 -20.57
CA SER A 596 15.94 24.42 -20.35
C SER A 596 16.54 25.12 -19.13
N LYS A 597 17.31 26.20 -19.36
CA LYS A 597 17.97 26.97 -18.30
C LYS A 597 16.99 27.56 -17.29
N LYS A 598 15.88 28.14 -17.76
CA LYS A 598 14.81 28.73 -16.95
C LYS A 598 14.19 27.70 -16.01
N VAL A 599 13.89 26.50 -16.53
CA VAL A 599 13.31 25.43 -15.72
C VAL A 599 14.28 24.98 -14.63
N THR A 600 15.56 24.85 -14.95
CA THR A 600 16.59 24.51 -13.97
C THR A 600 16.80 25.63 -12.94
N GLN A 601 16.89 26.89 -13.37
CA GLN A 601 17.04 28.06 -12.50
C GLN A 601 15.86 28.22 -11.54
N ALA A 602 14.63 28.03 -12.01
CA ALA A 602 13.43 28.07 -11.16
C ALA A 602 13.52 27.05 -10.00
N GLN A 603 14.15 25.88 -10.22
CA GLN A 603 14.38 24.93 -9.14
C GLN A 603 15.53 25.34 -8.22
N GLN A 604 16.59 25.96 -8.75
CA GLN A 604 17.70 26.49 -7.96
C GLN A 604 17.22 27.57 -6.97
N GLU A 605 16.34 28.45 -7.44
CA GLU A 605 15.70 29.49 -6.61
C GLU A 605 14.77 28.89 -5.56
N LYS A 606 13.97 27.89 -5.96
CA LYS A 606 13.03 27.21 -5.05
C LYS A 606 13.71 26.38 -3.96
N PHE A 607 14.91 25.84 -4.24
CA PHE A 607 15.65 24.99 -3.31
C PHE A 607 17.13 25.42 -3.18
N PRO A 608 17.42 26.54 -2.48
CA PRO A 608 18.77 27.13 -2.43
C PRO A 608 19.86 26.19 -1.89
N LEU A 609 19.51 25.32 -0.93
CA LEU A 609 20.44 24.34 -0.35
C LEU A 609 21.00 23.37 -1.41
N TYR A 610 20.21 23.07 -2.44
CA TYR A 610 20.57 22.14 -3.51
C TYR A 610 20.81 22.84 -4.85
N ALA A 611 20.87 24.17 -4.88
CA ALA A 611 21.00 24.96 -6.11
C ALA A 611 22.13 24.46 -7.03
N ALA A 612 23.29 24.14 -6.46
CA ALA A 612 24.44 23.63 -7.23
C ALA A 612 24.23 22.21 -7.82
N LYS A 613 23.19 21.47 -7.41
CA LYS A 613 22.89 20.11 -7.88
C LYS A 613 21.88 20.06 -9.02
N PHE A 614 21.04 21.07 -9.20
CA PHE A 614 20.03 21.06 -10.27
C PHE A 614 20.58 20.98 -11.70
N PRO A 615 21.73 21.60 -12.05
CA PRO A 615 22.35 21.37 -13.34
C PRO A 615 22.71 19.90 -13.56
N LEU A 616 23.28 19.23 -12.55
CA LEU A 616 23.60 17.80 -12.61
C LEU A 616 22.33 16.93 -12.76
N TRP A 617 21.27 17.24 -12.03
CA TRP A 617 19.99 16.52 -12.13
C TRP A 617 19.27 16.75 -13.46
N THR A 618 19.51 17.91 -14.07
CA THR A 618 19.04 18.22 -15.44
C THR A 618 19.74 17.33 -16.45
N ALA A 619 21.07 17.27 -16.42
CA ALA A 619 21.87 16.40 -17.27
C ALA A 619 21.55 14.91 -17.10
N GLN A 620 21.26 14.46 -15.87
CA GLN A 620 20.80 13.10 -15.61
C GLN A 620 19.43 12.82 -16.25
N SER A 621 18.51 13.79 -16.19
CA SER A 621 17.20 13.68 -16.84
C SER A 621 17.36 13.62 -18.36
N ASP A 622 18.21 14.46 -18.94
CA ASP A 622 18.50 14.47 -20.37
C ASP A 622 19.12 13.14 -20.84
N ALA A 623 20.09 12.60 -20.10
CA ALA A 623 20.70 11.30 -20.40
C ALA A 623 19.69 10.14 -20.42
N MET A 624 18.69 10.15 -19.52
CA MET A 624 17.62 9.14 -19.54
C MET A 624 16.74 9.26 -20.79
N HIS A 625 16.45 10.48 -21.25
CA HIS A 625 15.66 10.71 -22.45
C HIS A 625 16.43 10.28 -23.71
N GLN A 626 17.71 10.64 -23.81
CA GLN A 626 18.59 10.17 -24.87
C GLN A 626 18.59 8.64 -24.96
N TYR A 627 18.75 7.97 -23.82
CA TYR A 627 18.79 6.51 -23.76
C TYR A 627 17.44 5.87 -24.13
N ALA A 628 16.32 6.41 -23.65
CA ALA A 628 14.99 5.90 -23.96
C ALA A 628 14.63 6.03 -25.45
N VAL A 629 14.92 7.19 -26.05
CA VAL A 629 14.72 7.42 -27.49
C VAL A 629 15.59 6.46 -28.29
N TRP A 630 16.86 6.29 -27.92
CA TRP A 630 17.77 5.36 -28.59
C TRP A 630 17.23 3.93 -28.56
N LEU A 631 16.85 3.42 -27.38
CA LEU A 631 16.29 2.07 -27.27
C LEU A 631 15.00 1.91 -28.08
N GLY A 632 14.12 2.93 -28.09
CA GLY A 632 12.89 2.91 -28.86
C GLY A 632 13.13 2.82 -30.37
N LEU A 633 14.08 3.60 -30.90
CA LEU A 633 14.44 3.54 -32.32
C LEU A 633 15.08 2.20 -32.69
N GLU A 634 15.98 1.67 -31.86
CA GLU A 634 16.61 0.37 -32.13
C GLU A 634 15.63 -0.81 -32.03
N ALA A 635 14.65 -0.73 -31.13
CA ALA A 635 13.61 -1.75 -31.03
C ALA A 635 12.76 -1.86 -32.32
N GLU A 636 12.68 -0.80 -33.10
CA GLU A 636 11.99 -0.75 -34.41
C GLU A 636 12.94 -1.01 -35.60
N GLY A 637 14.17 -1.45 -35.33
CA GLY A 637 15.16 -1.88 -36.34
C GLY A 637 16.03 -0.77 -36.91
N LEU A 638 15.95 0.46 -36.40
CA LEU A 638 16.90 1.52 -36.74
C LEU A 638 18.22 1.31 -36.00
N GLY A 639 19.30 1.87 -36.53
CA GLY A 639 20.56 2.05 -35.80
C GLY A 639 20.72 3.51 -35.42
N ALA A 640 21.42 3.77 -34.32
CA ALA A 640 21.74 5.13 -33.92
C ALA A 640 23.15 5.30 -33.34
N ASN A 641 23.63 6.54 -33.33
CA ASN A 641 24.84 6.97 -32.66
C ASN A 641 24.67 8.38 -32.07
N LEU A 642 25.24 8.60 -30.88
CA LEU A 642 25.08 9.84 -30.12
C LEU A 642 26.34 10.70 -30.23
N GLN A 643 26.16 11.97 -30.60
CA GLN A 643 27.20 12.96 -30.85
C GLN A 643 27.02 14.20 -29.96
N HIS A 644 28.10 14.98 -29.80
CA HIS A 644 28.16 16.17 -28.94
C HIS A 644 28.99 17.26 -29.64
N TYR A 645 28.38 18.01 -30.56
CA TYR A 645 29.00 19.09 -31.34
C TYR A 645 28.65 20.50 -30.81
N ASN A 646 28.14 20.58 -29.60
CA ASN A 646 27.97 21.82 -28.85
C ASN A 646 29.33 22.30 -28.27
N PRO A 647 29.55 23.62 -28.11
CA PRO A 647 28.65 24.71 -28.46
C PRO A 647 28.76 25.18 -29.92
N LEU A 648 29.52 24.47 -30.78
CA LEU A 648 29.93 24.95 -32.11
C LEU A 648 28.78 25.32 -33.03
N ILE A 649 27.62 24.70 -32.87
CA ILE A 649 26.44 24.89 -33.72
C ILE A 649 25.22 25.43 -32.98
N ASP A 650 25.37 25.85 -31.72
CA ASP A 650 24.23 26.25 -30.87
C ASP A 650 23.52 27.49 -31.43
N GLU A 651 24.26 28.53 -31.80
CA GLU A 651 23.71 29.75 -32.40
C GLU A 651 23.06 29.47 -33.77
N PHE A 652 23.68 28.58 -34.56
CA PHE A 652 23.11 28.16 -35.84
C PHE A 652 21.77 27.44 -35.63
N VAL A 653 21.68 26.53 -34.66
CA VAL A 653 20.46 25.80 -34.32
C VAL A 653 19.34 26.75 -33.89
N GLN A 654 19.66 27.68 -32.98
CA GLN A 654 18.71 28.68 -32.50
C GLN A 654 18.13 29.52 -33.64
N LYS A 655 19.00 30.07 -34.50
CA LYS A 655 18.56 30.91 -35.64
C LYS A 655 17.80 30.14 -36.71
N THR A 656 18.25 28.93 -37.03
CA THR A 656 17.70 28.16 -38.17
C THR A 656 16.32 27.62 -37.87
N TRP A 657 16.08 27.12 -36.64
CA TRP A 657 14.81 26.48 -36.27
C TRP A 657 14.00 27.28 -35.25
N GLY A 658 14.41 28.52 -34.92
CA GLY A 658 13.68 29.38 -33.99
C GLY A 658 13.62 28.81 -32.56
N ILE A 659 14.67 28.11 -32.13
CA ILE A 659 14.76 27.52 -30.80
C ILE A 659 15.05 28.62 -29.76
N ASP A 660 14.32 28.61 -28.63
CA ASP A 660 14.52 29.59 -27.55
C ASP A 660 15.98 29.57 -27.08
N ALA A 661 16.58 30.74 -26.88
CA ALA A 661 17.94 30.89 -26.35
C ALA A 661 18.11 30.27 -24.95
N ASP A 662 17.01 30.03 -24.25
CA ASP A 662 16.92 29.25 -23.02
C ASP A 662 17.30 27.76 -23.17
N TRP A 663 17.10 27.19 -24.36
CA TRP A 663 17.36 25.77 -24.61
C TRP A 663 18.83 25.60 -25.00
N GLU A 664 19.57 24.97 -24.11
CA GLU A 664 20.99 24.66 -24.31
C GLU A 664 21.14 23.28 -24.94
N LEU A 665 21.76 23.22 -26.12
CA LEU A 665 21.94 21.96 -26.84
C LEU A 665 22.99 21.10 -26.12
N ASN A 666 22.61 19.85 -25.82
CA ASN A 666 23.47 18.93 -25.10
C ASN A 666 23.97 17.78 -25.99
N ALA A 667 23.08 17.12 -26.72
CA ALA A 667 23.44 15.94 -27.52
C ALA A 667 22.64 15.81 -28.83
N GLN A 668 23.19 15.05 -29.78
CA GLN A 668 22.61 14.82 -31.10
C GLN A 668 22.64 13.32 -31.43
N LEU A 669 21.47 12.67 -31.45
CA LEU A 669 21.32 11.26 -31.78
C LEU A 669 20.99 11.10 -33.26
N VAL A 670 21.98 10.67 -34.04
CA VAL A 670 21.81 10.34 -35.47
C VAL A 670 21.15 8.97 -35.58
N PHE A 671 20.16 8.83 -36.45
CA PHE A 671 19.49 7.55 -36.70
C PHE A 671 19.29 7.26 -38.19
N GLY A 672 19.21 5.97 -38.54
CA GLY A 672 18.95 5.48 -39.89
C GLY A 672 19.02 3.95 -39.94
N THR A 673 18.77 3.34 -41.10
CA THR A 673 18.90 1.88 -41.25
C THR A 673 20.38 1.46 -41.15
N PRO A 674 20.75 0.48 -40.30
CA PRO A 674 22.11 -0.04 -40.28
C PRO A 674 22.55 -0.63 -41.61
N ILE A 675 23.76 -0.31 -42.08
CA ILE A 675 24.30 -0.91 -43.30
C ILE A 675 24.69 -2.37 -43.03
N ALA A 676 24.10 -3.30 -43.79
CA ALA A 676 24.40 -4.72 -43.70
C ALA A 676 25.90 -5.00 -43.85
N GLY A 677 26.45 -5.87 -43.00
CA GLY A 677 27.87 -6.22 -42.99
C GLY A 677 28.80 -5.18 -42.35
N LYS A 678 28.32 -3.99 -41.97
CA LYS A 678 29.07 -2.96 -41.24
C LYS A 678 28.57 -2.83 -39.79
N GLY A 679 28.48 -3.97 -39.12
CA GLY A 679 27.97 -4.07 -37.76
C GLY A 679 28.86 -3.36 -36.73
N PRO A 680 28.31 -3.09 -35.53
CA PRO A 680 29.03 -2.43 -34.44
C PRO A 680 30.16 -3.30 -33.91
N ALA A 681 31.30 -2.68 -33.60
CA ALA A 681 32.46 -3.33 -32.97
C ALA A 681 32.08 -3.96 -31.63
N GLU A 682 32.64 -5.13 -31.32
CA GLU A 682 32.30 -5.95 -30.14
C GLU A 682 32.22 -5.14 -28.83
N LYS A 683 31.22 -5.47 -28.00
CA LYS A 683 31.06 -4.83 -26.69
C LYS A 683 32.19 -5.25 -25.76
N GLN A 684 33.00 -4.29 -25.33
CA GLN A 684 33.96 -4.50 -24.27
C GLN A 684 33.34 -4.08 -22.93
N PHE A 685 33.59 -4.87 -21.89
CA PHE A 685 33.12 -4.60 -20.53
C PHE A 685 34.30 -4.52 -19.57
N GLN A 686 34.27 -3.52 -18.69
CA GLN A 686 35.11 -3.55 -17.50
C GLN A 686 34.58 -4.61 -16.52
N PRO A 687 35.44 -5.17 -15.64
CA PRO A 687 35.02 -6.11 -14.60
C PRO A 687 33.83 -5.56 -13.80
N LEU A 688 32.85 -6.43 -13.52
CA LEU A 688 31.58 -6.02 -12.90
C LEU A 688 31.79 -5.68 -11.41
N GLU A 689 32.70 -6.39 -10.75
CA GLU A 689 33.09 -6.22 -9.35
C GLU A 689 33.62 -4.82 -9.02
N ASP A 690 34.23 -4.13 -9.98
CA ASP A 690 34.73 -2.77 -9.81
C ASP A 690 33.60 -1.73 -9.88
N ARG A 691 32.43 -2.12 -10.39
CA ARG A 691 31.34 -1.22 -10.78
C ARG A 691 30.00 -1.56 -10.13
N TYR A 692 29.88 -2.72 -9.49
CA TYR A 692 28.68 -3.18 -8.81
C TYR A 692 29.05 -3.77 -7.44
N LYS A 693 28.54 -3.15 -6.38
CA LYS A 693 28.70 -3.63 -5.01
C LYS A 693 27.32 -3.89 -4.42
N VAL A 694 27.17 -5.03 -3.75
CA VAL A 694 25.95 -5.39 -3.05
C VAL A 694 26.24 -5.59 -1.58
N PHE A 695 25.42 -4.99 -0.73
CA PHE A 695 25.48 -5.14 0.72
C PHE A 695 24.14 -5.71 1.20
N GLY A 696 24.18 -6.75 2.05
CA GLY A 696 22.96 -7.36 2.62
C GLY A 696 22.26 -8.42 1.75
N ALA A 697 22.83 -8.82 0.60
CA ALA A 697 22.32 -9.96 -0.16
C ALA A 697 22.67 -11.29 0.55
N ILE A 698 21.66 -12.13 0.82
CA ILE A 698 21.86 -13.51 1.27
C ILE A 698 22.60 -14.25 0.14
N ARG A 699 23.80 -14.76 0.40
CA ARG A 699 24.53 -15.59 -0.56
C ARG A 699 23.67 -16.80 -0.93
N SER A 700 23.16 -16.83 -2.17
CA SER A 700 22.67 -18.06 -2.78
C SER A 700 23.87 -18.99 -2.97
N LEU A 701 23.77 -20.20 -2.40
CA LEU A 701 24.73 -21.28 -2.58
C LEU A 701 24.62 -21.88 -3.98
N GLU A 702 24.94 -21.12 -5.02
CA GLU A 702 25.17 -21.67 -6.36
C GLU A 702 26.36 -20.96 -6.98
N GLY A 703 27.42 -21.73 -7.25
CA GLY A 703 28.70 -21.23 -7.73
C GLY A 703 29.88 -21.70 -6.89
N GLY A 704 30.09 -23.02 -6.81
CA GLY A 704 31.35 -23.57 -6.36
C GLY A 704 32.49 -23.02 -7.23
N HIS A 705 33.54 -22.51 -6.59
CA HIS A 705 34.96 -22.47 -7.01
C HIS A 705 35.80 -21.61 -6.04
N GLY A 706 35.17 -20.79 -5.17
CA GLY A 706 35.91 -19.97 -4.17
C GLY A 706 36.10 -20.59 -2.78
N ALA A 707 35.35 -21.63 -2.42
CA ALA A 707 35.32 -22.15 -1.04
C ALA A 707 36.47 -23.10 -0.67
N LYS A 708 37.21 -23.64 -1.65
CA LYS A 708 38.29 -24.62 -1.38
C LYS A 708 39.56 -23.99 -0.81
N ASN A 709 39.81 -22.69 -1.02
CA ASN A 709 41.04 -22.04 -0.55
C ASN A 709 40.97 -21.47 0.88
N LEU A 710 39.79 -21.35 1.48
CA LEU A 710 39.65 -20.83 2.85
C LEU A 710 39.74 -21.94 3.92
N ILE A 711 39.42 -23.19 3.57
CA ILE A 711 39.50 -24.32 4.52
C ILE A 711 40.95 -24.81 4.68
N ALA A 712 41.79 -24.69 3.65
CA ALA A 712 43.20 -25.09 3.73
C ALA A 712 44.06 -24.16 4.60
N LYS A 713 43.64 -22.90 4.81
CA LYS A 713 44.42 -21.91 5.59
C LYS A 713 44.10 -21.88 7.08
N ALA A 714 42.98 -22.48 7.49
CA ALA A 714 42.57 -22.58 8.90
C ALA A 714 43.03 -23.89 9.58
N LEU A 715 43.65 -24.80 8.84
CA LEU A 715 44.18 -26.07 9.35
C LEU A 715 45.71 -26.07 9.52
N LEU A 716 46.40 -24.94 9.27
CA LEU A 716 47.86 -24.80 9.37
C LEU A 716 48.32 -23.53 10.14
N SER A 717 47.48 -23.00 11.01
CA SER A 717 47.83 -21.99 12.03
C SER A 717 47.10 -22.33 13.32
#